data_AF-A0A238KCW1-F1
#
_entry.id   AF-A0A238KCW1-F1
#
_cell.length_a   1.000
_cell.length_b   1.000
_cell.length_c   1.000
_cell.angle_alpha   90.00
_cell.angle_beta   90.00
_cell.angle_gamma   90.00
#
_symmetry.space_group_name_H-M   'P 1'
#
loop_
_entity.id
_entity.type
_entity.pdbx_description
1 polymer ?
#
loop_
_entity_poly.entity_id
_entity_poly.type
_entity_poly.pdbx_seq_one_letter_code
_entity_poly.pdbx_strand_id
1 'polypeptide(L)'
;MIRIAVILSVLPFFAFADPVTIRSGEHDTFSRLVISIGPNTGWSVEPNEGGFVLELEGRSDGFDTSQVFERIQRARLNDLRQSAPNALNLLVGVDSEVEAFLWKPGYLVVDIKEGPEPNPIRSSVGFGPLNIVANPPPESLEDYPQIFPNFLTFSPLPTETNDEAPSKNEQAPTDLSATEEALAIGIARAASQGFLEPATVVNEEPEISNEVPELEQIHTQEETDTIVAPGRPGVGISTAMDRDLAQLGIELGRSLDQQCLPADLFQIDAWGDFRGFHEQASSLTEALAGEFGVEPREAQESLARLYLHFGFGAEAKLVLAADPASSQSRIILTELAGIIDDYDGEYPAIRAQEGCNSPGALWAFLLHPTKLEANDRNKLIHDFLALPQPLRSQISPRLARRFLDVGDLDAANQLLNAADSQDANTTHEVQSARALISESANDPEAAVTVLSNEADDNARTTPQSLIRLIELELEQGLIPSEANLLLAGALRQEHRDTPIENDLANAEALGRIASGQYQVALDLVQSRDDAEAYNIVDQTFAHIVAHAETGTFLEFTFSETPEELSSETENAVSRRLIDLGFFERASTFLIGNANGEEASERRYLLAETALGTGEFDVAIDALLGMTDERARTLRARAFEGLGQHRAALAALSVDQPASSPALQFRAGAWERLTVEEDEILSTFANSVLQPPNETPVATLAERREILTQSRNSRQSVEDLLQRFSLESPEN
;
A
#
# COMPACT_ATOMS: atom_id res chain seq x y z
N MET A 1 -0.35 -70.38 33.76
CA MET A 1 -0.39 -68.94 33.41
C MET A 1 -0.98 -68.64 32.03
N ILE A 2 -1.47 -69.63 31.27
CA ILE A 2 -2.02 -69.43 29.91
C ILE A 2 -3.55 -69.18 29.90
N ARG A 3 -4.25 -69.37 31.04
CA ARG A 3 -5.72 -69.23 31.12
C ARG A 3 -6.24 -67.82 31.43
N ILE A 4 -5.38 -66.88 31.85
CA ILE A 4 -5.78 -65.49 32.12
C ILE A 4 -5.66 -64.61 30.86
N ALA A 5 -4.76 -64.97 29.93
CA ALA A 5 -4.53 -64.20 28.70
C ALA A 5 -5.68 -64.30 27.67
N VAL A 6 -6.49 -65.36 27.70
CA VAL A 6 -7.58 -65.56 26.73
C VAL A 6 -8.89 -64.87 27.16
N ILE A 7 -9.03 -64.49 28.43
CA ILE A 7 -10.21 -63.77 28.92
C ILE A 7 -10.06 -62.24 28.70
N LEU A 8 -8.84 -61.73 28.57
CA LEU A 8 -8.60 -60.30 28.26
C LEU A 8 -8.70 -59.97 26.75
N SER A 9 -8.77 -60.96 25.85
CA SER A 9 -8.82 -60.74 24.41
C SER A 9 -10.23 -60.69 23.81
N VAL A 10 -11.28 -60.74 24.64
CA VAL A 10 -12.69 -60.70 24.18
C VAL A 10 -13.51 -59.61 24.89
N LEU A 11 -12.87 -58.59 25.47
CA LEU A 11 -13.60 -57.35 25.74
C LEU A 11 -13.71 -56.58 24.42
N PRO A 12 -14.90 -56.48 23.80
CA PRO A 12 -15.09 -55.45 22.80
C PRO A 12 -14.83 -54.11 23.51
N PHE A 13 -13.82 -53.38 23.04
CA PHE A 13 -13.75 -51.95 23.28
C PHE A 13 -15.00 -51.36 22.65
N PHE A 14 -16.05 -51.19 23.45
CA PHE A 14 -17.06 -50.20 23.14
C PHE A 14 -16.37 -48.85 23.31
N ALA A 15 -15.77 -48.35 22.23
CA ALA A 15 -15.48 -46.95 22.10
C ALA A 15 -16.83 -46.25 22.01
N PHE A 16 -17.37 -45.84 23.16
CA PHE A 16 -18.43 -44.84 23.17
C PHE A 16 -17.77 -43.55 22.69
N ALA A 17 -18.06 -43.16 21.46
CA ALA A 17 -17.72 -41.85 20.97
C ALA A 17 -18.45 -40.80 21.81
N ASP A 18 -17.76 -39.70 22.11
CA ASP A 18 -18.34 -38.62 22.92
C ASP A 18 -19.52 -37.99 22.17
N PRO A 19 -20.66 -37.75 22.84
CA PRO A 19 -21.80 -37.11 22.21
C PRO A 19 -21.46 -35.68 21.76
N VAL A 20 -22.17 -35.21 20.73
CA VAL A 20 -22.04 -33.84 20.22
C VAL A 20 -22.42 -32.85 21.32
N THR A 21 -21.49 -31.99 21.71
CA THR A 21 -21.71 -31.01 22.78
C THR A 21 -22.44 -29.77 22.26
N ILE A 22 -23.39 -29.28 23.06
CA ILE A 22 -24.18 -28.09 22.77
C ILE A 22 -23.96 -27.05 23.87
N ARG A 23 -23.61 -25.82 23.48
CA ARG A 23 -23.55 -24.66 24.37
C ARG A 23 -24.63 -23.67 24.00
N SER A 24 -25.33 -23.13 24.98
CA SER A 24 -26.41 -22.17 24.77
C SER A 24 -26.09 -20.79 25.35
N GLY A 25 -26.68 -19.75 24.76
CA GLY A 25 -26.62 -18.36 25.23
C GLY A 25 -27.91 -17.60 24.90
N GLU A 26 -28.39 -16.81 25.86
CA GLU A 26 -29.59 -15.97 25.69
C GLU A 26 -29.19 -14.55 25.30
N HIS A 27 -29.86 -13.99 24.30
CA HIS A 27 -29.73 -12.61 23.88
C HIS A 27 -31.11 -11.95 23.81
N ASP A 28 -31.15 -10.61 23.77
CA ASP A 28 -32.41 -9.86 23.79
C ASP A 28 -33.37 -10.25 22.64
N THR A 29 -32.81 -10.55 21.47
CA THR A 29 -33.58 -10.81 20.23
C THR A 29 -33.55 -12.25 19.74
N PHE A 30 -32.70 -13.13 20.30
CA PHE A 30 -32.60 -14.54 19.91
C PHE A 30 -31.96 -15.42 21.00
N SER A 31 -32.25 -16.72 20.97
CA SER A 31 -31.48 -17.72 21.73
C SER A 31 -30.53 -18.46 20.79
N ARG A 32 -29.26 -18.59 21.17
CA ARG A 32 -28.22 -19.21 20.34
C ARG A 32 -27.82 -20.58 20.87
N LEU A 33 -27.71 -21.56 19.98
CA LEU A 33 -27.08 -22.86 20.22
C LEU A 33 -25.80 -22.97 19.40
N VAL A 34 -24.69 -23.33 20.05
CA VAL A 34 -23.40 -23.61 19.42
C VAL A 34 -23.10 -25.10 19.58
N ILE A 35 -22.98 -25.80 18.45
CA ILE A 35 -22.95 -27.25 18.36
C ILE A 35 -21.61 -27.67 17.76
N SER A 36 -20.85 -28.49 18.50
CA SER A 36 -19.51 -28.95 18.09
C SER A 36 -19.61 -30.15 17.14
N ILE A 37 -19.87 -29.90 15.86
CA ILE A 37 -20.11 -30.95 14.85
C ILE A 37 -18.82 -31.64 14.35
N GLY A 38 -17.67 -30.96 14.44
CA GLY A 38 -16.38 -31.41 13.90
C GLY A 38 -16.16 -31.02 12.43
N PRO A 39 -14.91 -30.79 11.99
CA PRO A 39 -14.62 -30.27 10.65
C PRO A 39 -15.12 -31.22 9.56
N ASN A 40 -15.56 -30.68 8.42
CA ASN A 40 -16.06 -31.42 7.26
C ASN A 40 -17.31 -32.29 7.50
N THR A 41 -18.12 -31.98 8.54
CA THR A 41 -19.39 -32.67 8.80
C THR A 41 -20.53 -31.99 8.03
N GLY A 42 -21.21 -32.72 7.15
CA GLY A 42 -22.43 -32.25 6.48
C GLY A 42 -23.59 -32.07 7.47
N TRP A 43 -24.42 -31.05 7.29
CA TRP A 43 -25.52 -30.75 8.21
C TRP A 43 -26.73 -30.14 7.49
N SER A 44 -27.93 -30.37 8.03
CA SER A 44 -29.16 -29.74 7.55
C SER A 44 -30.10 -29.37 8.70
N VAL A 45 -30.85 -28.29 8.54
CA VAL A 45 -31.89 -27.87 9.50
C VAL A 45 -33.20 -27.73 8.73
N GLU A 46 -34.12 -28.67 8.96
CA GLU A 46 -35.39 -28.74 8.24
C GLU A 46 -36.58 -28.50 9.18
N PRO A 47 -37.63 -27.79 8.73
CA PRO A 47 -38.87 -27.66 9.48
C PRO A 47 -39.53 -29.03 9.73
N ASN A 48 -40.09 -29.23 10.91
CA ASN A 48 -40.81 -30.46 11.30
C ASN A 48 -42.07 -30.12 12.13
N GLU A 49 -42.95 -31.09 12.36
CA GLU A 49 -44.12 -30.95 13.22
C GLU A 49 -43.71 -30.48 14.63
N GLY A 50 -43.93 -29.19 14.93
CA GLY A 50 -43.62 -28.57 16.22
C GLY A 50 -42.24 -27.91 16.33
N GLY A 51 -41.53 -27.69 15.22
CA GLY A 51 -40.30 -26.89 15.20
C GLY A 51 -39.34 -27.24 14.07
N PHE A 52 -38.09 -27.56 14.39
CA PHE A 52 -37.04 -27.88 13.42
C PHE A 52 -36.30 -29.18 13.78
N VAL A 53 -35.69 -29.84 12.80
CA VAL A 53 -34.82 -31.00 12.98
C VAL A 53 -33.45 -30.64 12.44
N LEU A 54 -32.44 -30.74 13.30
CA LEU A 54 -31.04 -30.72 12.91
C LEU A 54 -30.57 -32.15 12.62
N GLU A 55 -30.09 -32.40 11.41
CA GLU A 55 -29.45 -33.67 11.03
C GLU A 55 -27.96 -33.47 10.72
N LEU A 56 -27.13 -34.38 11.22
CA LEU A 56 -25.69 -34.42 10.95
C LEU A 56 -25.35 -35.66 10.11
N GLU A 57 -24.57 -35.46 9.04
CA GLU A 57 -24.09 -36.55 8.19
C GLU A 57 -22.89 -37.26 8.80
N GLY A 58 -22.88 -38.59 8.75
CA GLY A 58 -21.73 -39.40 9.18
C GLY A 58 -21.50 -39.48 10.69
N ARG A 59 -22.39 -38.94 11.53
CA ARG A 59 -22.33 -39.04 13.00
C ARG A 59 -23.38 -40.01 13.53
N SER A 60 -23.08 -40.71 14.62
CA SER A 60 -24.03 -41.61 15.30
C SER A 60 -23.94 -41.56 16.82
N ASP A 61 -23.31 -40.52 17.35
CA ASP A 61 -22.83 -40.46 18.74
C ASP A 61 -23.84 -39.79 19.69
N GLY A 62 -24.92 -39.23 19.12
CA GLY A 62 -25.95 -38.49 19.85
C GLY A 62 -25.55 -37.08 20.25
N PHE A 63 -26.44 -36.39 20.97
CA PHE A 63 -26.28 -35.00 21.39
C PHE A 63 -26.37 -34.88 22.91
N ASP A 64 -25.44 -34.16 23.52
CA ASP A 64 -25.56 -33.79 24.94
C ASP A 64 -26.39 -32.51 25.07
N THR A 65 -27.63 -32.67 25.54
CA THR A 65 -28.59 -31.57 25.75
C THR A 65 -28.70 -31.16 27.23
N SER A 66 -27.95 -31.81 28.13
CA SER A 66 -28.14 -31.70 29.58
C SER A 66 -27.93 -30.28 30.12
N GLN A 67 -26.99 -29.53 29.55
CA GLN A 67 -26.62 -28.18 29.97
C GLN A 67 -27.33 -27.06 29.18
N VAL A 68 -28.15 -27.38 28.18
CA VAL A 68 -28.72 -26.37 27.28
C VAL A 68 -29.63 -25.41 28.05
N PHE A 69 -30.53 -25.92 28.89
CA PHE A 69 -31.47 -25.07 29.63
C PHE A 69 -30.91 -24.49 30.93
N GLU A 70 -29.60 -24.60 31.19
CA GLU A 70 -28.95 -23.90 32.30
C GLU A 70 -28.70 -22.41 31.99
N ARG A 71 -28.58 -22.07 30.70
CA ARG A 71 -28.17 -20.72 30.23
C ARG A 71 -29.20 -19.98 29.39
N ILE A 72 -30.27 -20.64 28.95
CA ILE A 72 -31.37 -20.04 28.17
C ILE A 72 -32.71 -20.34 28.81
N GLN A 73 -33.70 -19.47 28.58
CA GLN A 73 -35.06 -19.67 29.05
C GLN A 73 -35.87 -20.51 28.05
N ARG A 74 -36.91 -21.20 28.52
CA ARG A 74 -37.80 -22.00 27.67
C ARG A 74 -38.85 -21.15 26.93
N ALA A 75 -38.49 -19.94 26.54
CA ALA A 75 -39.38 -18.99 25.86
C ALA A 75 -39.36 -19.18 24.34
N ARG A 76 -38.16 -19.19 23.74
CA ARG A 76 -37.97 -19.35 22.28
C ARG A 76 -37.71 -20.82 21.89
N LEU A 77 -36.94 -21.54 22.71
CA LEU A 77 -36.74 -22.99 22.60
C LEU A 77 -37.48 -23.71 23.73
N ASN A 78 -38.56 -24.40 23.40
CA ASN A 78 -39.39 -25.09 24.38
C ASN A 78 -38.72 -26.35 24.92
N ASP A 79 -38.16 -27.17 24.02
CA ASP A 79 -37.56 -28.46 24.36
C ASP A 79 -36.57 -28.93 23.27
N LEU A 80 -35.64 -29.83 23.64
CA LEU A 80 -34.77 -30.53 22.70
C LEU A 80 -34.99 -32.03 22.84
N ARG A 81 -35.28 -32.70 21.72
CA ARG A 81 -35.54 -34.14 21.72
C ARG A 81 -34.69 -34.84 20.69
N GLN A 82 -33.87 -35.76 21.13
CA GLN A 82 -33.11 -36.60 20.23
C GLN A 82 -34.04 -37.61 19.54
N SER A 83 -34.22 -37.47 18.23
CA SER A 83 -35.08 -38.33 17.41
C SER A 83 -34.31 -39.52 16.82
N ALA A 84 -33.03 -39.33 16.54
CA ALA A 84 -32.09 -40.37 16.13
C ALA A 84 -30.67 -40.08 16.66
N PRO A 85 -29.71 -41.02 16.57
CA PRO A 85 -28.32 -40.77 16.95
C PRO A 85 -27.66 -39.59 16.22
N ASN A 86 -28.17 -39.23 15.05
CA ASN A 86 -27.68 -38.15 14.19
C ASN A 86 -28.70 -37.01 14.00
N ALA A 87 -29.85 -37.07 14.67
CA ALA A 87 -30.94 -36.10 14.49
C ALA A 87 -31.46 -35.55 15.83
N LEU A 88 -31.59 -34.23 15.91
CA LEU A 88 -32.05 -33.50 17.09
C LEU A 88 -33.24 -32.60 16.74
N ASN A 89 -34.38 -32.85 17.38
CA ASN A 89 -35.57 -32.03 17.23
C ASN A 89 -35.50 -30.82 18.17
N LEU A 90 -35.58 -29.62 17.59
CA LEU A 90 -35.74 -28.34 18.28
C LEU A 90 -37.22 -27.99 18.32
N LEU A 91 -37.84 -28.13 19.50
CA LEU A 91 -39.23 -27.75 19.70
C LEU A 91 -39.28 -26.26 19.99
N VAL A 92 -39.88 -25.48 19.09
CA VAL A 92 -39.98 -24.01 19.17
C VAL A 92 -41.44 -23.57 19.19
N GLY A 93 -41.69 -22.28 19.44
CA GLY A 93 -43.04 -21.70 19.40
C GLY A 93 -43.63 -21.65 17.98
N VAL A 94 -44.92 -21.35 17.87
CA VAL A 94 -45.64 -21.30 16.58
C VAL A 94 -45.20 -20.12 15.68
N ASP A 95 -44.44 -19.17 16.25
CA ASP A 95 -43.93 -17.97 15.59
C ASP A 95 -42.41 -17.84 15.78
N SER A 96 -41.66 -18.90 15.45
CA SER A 96 -40.19 -18.93 15.60
C SER A 96 -39.47 -19.15 14.28
N GLU A 97 -38.48 -18.31 14.01
CA GLU A 97 -37.58 -18.41 12.87
C GLU A 97 -36.23 -18.98 13.34
N VAL A 98 -35.64 -19.89 12.56
CA VAL A 98 -34.36 -20.51 12.87
C VAL A 98 -33.35 -20.20 11.77
N GLU A 99 -32.22 -19.63 12.16
CA GLU A 99 -31.08 -19.34 11.31
C GLU A 99 -29.92 -20.25 11.70
N ALA A 100 -29.32 -20.95 10.72
CA ALA A 100 -28.23 -21.87 10.97
C ALA A 100 -27.04 -21.59 10.03
N PHE A 101 -25.85 -21.47 10.59
CA PHE A 101 -24.62 -21.20 9.84
C PHE A 101 -23.39 -21.75 10.55
N LEU A 102 -22.30 -21.94 9.80
CA LEU A 102 -21.02 -22.38 10.35
C LEU A 102 -20.22 -21.16 10.82
N TRP A 103 -19.91 -21.06 12.12
CA TRP A 103 -19.11 -19.94 12.65
C TRP A 103 -17.61 -20.13 12.37
N LYS A 104 -17.13 -21.38 12.42
CA LYS A 104 -15.77 -21.80 12.05
C LYS A 104 -15.76 -23.31 11.76
N PRO A 105 -14.71 -23.88 11.14
CA PRO A 105 -14.63 -25.31 10.86
C PRO A 105 -14.98 -26.18 12.08
N GLY A 106 -16.09 -26.93 11.96
CA GLY A 106 -16.56 -27.85 13.00
C GLY A 106 -17.45 -27.28 14.10
N TYR A 107 -17.87 -26.01 14.02
CA TYR A 107 -18.83 -25.39 14.95
C TYR A 107 -20.03 -24.83 14.21
N LEU A 108 -21.20 -25.45 14.42
CA LEU A 108 -22.48 -25.02 13.87
C LEU A 108 -23.20 -24.13 14.87
N VAL A 109 -23.68 -22.97 14.41
CA VAL A 109 -24.50 -22.05 15.19
C VAL A 109 -25.93 -22.13 14.69
N VAL A 110 -26.87 -22.21 15.63
CA VAL A 110 -28.32 -22.21 15.38
C VAL A 110 -28.96 -21.14 16.25
N ASP A 111 -29.46 -20.07 15.63
CA ASP A 111 -30.13 -18.96 16.28
C ASP A 111 -31.63 -19.07 16.14
N ILE A 112 -32.35 -18.90 17.24
CA ILE A 112 -33.80 -19.02 17.31
C ILE A 112 -34.38 -17.64 17.63
N LYS A 113 -35.08 -17.06 16.66
CA LYS A 113 -35.70 -15.73 16.69
C LYS A 113 -37.22 -15.86 16.77
N GLU A 114 -37.89 -14.81 17.21
CA GLU A 114 -39.35 -14.68 17.09
C GLU A 114 -39.65 -14.08 15.72
N GLY A 115 -40.44 -14.76 14.88
CA GLY A 115 -40.63 -14.38 13.48
C GLY A 115 -41.79 -15.14 12.81
N PRO A 116 -42.43 -14.55 11.77
CA PRO A 116 -43.72 -15.03 11.28
C PRO A 116 -43.70 -16.27 10.36
N GLU A 117 -42.58 -16.72 9.78
CA GLU A 117 -42.56 -17.95 8.96
C GLU A 117 -41.20 -18.69 8.93
N PRO A 118 -41.19 -20.04 8.90
CA PRO A 118 -39.97 -20.86 8.86
C PRO A 118 -39.41 -21.05 7.43
N ASN A 119 -38.16 -20.68 7.20
CA ASN A 119 -37.44 -20.94 5.95
C ASN A 119 -36.53 -22.19 6.07
N PRO A 120 -36.59 -23.18 5.16
CA PRO A 120 -35.71 -24.34 5.21
C PRO A 120 -34.25 -23.98 4.85
N ILE A 121 -33.27 -24.41 5.65
CA ILE A 121 -31.85 -24.13 5.44
C ILE A 121 -31.09 -25.45 5.20
N ARG A 122 -30.47 -25.59 4.02
CA ARG A 122 -29.63 -26.74 3.66
C ARG A 122 -28.21 -26.28 3.31
N SER A 123 -27.20 -26.98 3.84
CA SER A 123 -25.83 -26.82 3.35
C SER A 123 -25.66 -27.63 2.06
N SER A 124 -25.29 -26.98 0.95
CA SER A 124 -24.82 -27.67 -0.25
C SER A 124 -23.31 -27.78 -0.17
N VAL A 125 -22.79 -28.86 0.43
CA VAL A 125 -21.39 -29.24 0.20
C VAL A 125 -21.30 -29.83 -1.21
N GLY A 126 -21.23 -28.93 -2.20
CA GLY A 126 -20.96 -29.24 -3.59
C GLY A 126 -19.60 -28.66 -3.98
N PHE A 127 -18.66 -29.54 -4.35
CA PHE A 127 -17.39 -29.14 -4.95
C PHE A 127 -17.65 -28.47 -6.32
N GLY A 128 -17.31 -27.18 -6.47
CA GLY A 128 -17.37 -26.44 -7.73
C GLY A 128 -17.53 -24.92 -7.53
N PRO A 129 -17.04 -24.07 -8.47
CA PRO A 129 -16.81 -22.65 -8.25
C PRO A 129 -18.11 -21.88 -7.98
N LEU A 130 -18.06 -20.96 -7.02
CA LEU A 130 -19.19 -20.19 -6.53
C LEU A 130 -19.68 -19.18 -7.59
N ASN A 131 -20.88 -19.39 -8.11
CA ASN A 131 -21.69 -18.32 -8.69
C ASN A 131 -22.44 -17.63 -7.55
N ILE A 132 -22.02 -16.41 -7.19
CA ILE A 132 -22.75 -15.54 -6.28
C ILE A 132 -23.85 -14.84 -7.09
N VAL A 133 -25.11 -15.22 -6.84
CA VAL A 133 -26.25 -14.40 -7.24
C VAL A 133 -26.34 -13.25 -6.24
N ALA A 134 -25.97 -12.06 -6.68
CA ALA A 134 -26.14 -10.83 -5.94
C ALA A 134 -27.64 -10.51 -5.80
N ASN A 135 -28.14 -10.45 -4.56
CA ASN A 135 -29.30 -9.65 -4.23
C ASN A 135 -28.81 -8.33 -3.60
N PRO A 136 -29.33 -7.17 -4.03
CA PRO A 136 -28.96 -5.89 -3.44
C PRO A 136 -29.50 -5.80 -2.00
N PRO A 137 -28.75 -5.17 -1.06
CA PRO A 137 -29.21 -5.00 0.31
C PRO A 137 -30.34 -3.94 0.36
N PRO A 138 -31.31 -4.07 1.28
CA PRO A 138 -32.27 -3.01 1.54
C PRO A 138 -31.56 -1.82 2.22
N GLU A 139 -31.80 -0.62 1.69
CA GLU A 139 -31.43 0.64 2.32
C GLU A 139 -32.12 0.81 3.68
N SER A 140 -31.43 1.54 4.57
CA SER A 140 -31.82 2.04 5.90
C SER A 140 -31.68 1.08 7.08
N LEU A 141 -30.54 1.19 7.77
CA LEU A 141 -30.43 0.92 9.21
C LEU A 141 -29.66 2.07 9.87
N GLU A 142 -30.30 2.66 10.86
CA GLU A 142 -29.79 3.72 11.71
C GLU A 142 -28.55 3.26 12.50
N ASP A 143 -27.66 4.22 12.76
CA ASP A 143 -26.46 4.11 13.60
C ASP A 143 -26.79 3.46 14.97
N TYR A 144 -26.32 2.23 15.16
CA TYR A 144 -26.18 1.64 16.49
C TYR A 144 -24.68 1.45 16.77
N PRO A 145 -24.07 2.20 17.69
CA PRO A 145 -22.70 1.95 18.11
C PRO A 145 -22.65 0.59 18.81
N GLN A 146 -21.87 -0.34 18.27
CA GLN A 146 -21.57 -1.60 18.92
C GLN A 146 -20.68 -1.35 20.13
N ILE A 147 -21.28 -1.39 21.31
CA ILE A 147 -20.58 -1.32 22.59
C ILE A 147 -20.16 -2.76 22.95
N PHE A 148 -18.86 -3.04 22.90
CA PHE A 148 -18.29 -4.23 23.51
C PHE A 148 -18.52 -4.19 25.03
N PRO A 149 -18.81 -5.34 25.69
CA PRO A 149 -18.99 -5.38 27.14
C PRO A 149 -17.68 -5.02 27.84
N ASN A 150 -17.67 -3.84 28.45
CA ASN A 150 -16.58 -3.35 29.28
C ASN A 150 -16.68 -4.00 30.67
N PHE A 151 -15.80 -4.95 30.99
CA PHE A 151 -15.82 -5.70 32.26
C PHE A 151 -15.36 -4.90 33.50
N LEU A 152 -15.40 -3.56 33.46
CA LEU A 152 -14.97 -2.66 34.53
C LEU A 152 -16.03 -1.61 34.91
N THR A 153 -17.27 -2.02 35.13
CA THR A 153 -18.28 -1.14 35.75
C THR A 153 -18.45 -1.46 37.24
N PHE A 154 -17.73 -0.73 38.10
CA PHE A 154 -18.14 -0.56 39.49
C PHE A 154 -19.38 0.35 39.50
N SER A 155 -20.50 -0.14 40.05
CA SER A 155 -21.65 0.71 40.35
C SER A 155 -21.23 1.76 41.38
N PRO A 156 -21.42 3.06 41.14
CA PRO A 156 -21.26 4.05 42.18
C PRO A 156 -22.35 3.84 43.23
N LEU A 157 -21.96 3.79 44.51
CA LEU A 157 -22.92 3.90 45.61
C LEU A 157 -23.71 5.21 45.45
N PRO A 158 -25.01 5.23 45.82
CA PRO A 158 -25.83 6.42 45.71
C PRO A 158 -25.25 7.50 46.63
N THR A 159 -24.80 8.60 46.03
CA THR A 159 -24.49 9.83 46.74
C THR A 159 -25.78 10.35 47.34
N GLU A 160 -25.92 10.31 48.67
CA GLU A 160 -26.97 11.04 49.35
C GLU A 160 -26.86 12.52 48.97
N THR A 161 -27.89 13.02 48.29
CA THR A 161 -28.10 14.44 48.07
C THR A 161 -28.41 15.08 49.41
N ASN A 162 -27.38 15.66 50.04
CA ASN A 162 -27.59 16.64 51.11
C ASN A 162 -28.19 17.90 50.48
N ASP A 163 -29.51 17.93 50.39
CA ASP A 163 -30.31 19.15 50.28
C ASP A 163 -30.17 19.94 51.59
N GLU A 164 -29.15 20.79 51.69
CA GLU A 164 -29.19 21.99 52.51
C GLU A 164 -28.03 22.93 52.14
N ALA A 165 -28.27 23.83 51.20
CA ALA A 165 -27.49 25.05 51.08
C ALA A 165 -28.10 26.10 52.03
N PRO A 166 -27.38 26.57 53.07
CA PRO A 166 -27.77 27.79 53.74
C PRO A 166 -27.30 28.98 52.90
N SER A 167 -28.20 29.51 52.07
CA SER A 167 -28.09 30.89 51.62
C SER A 167 -28.46 31.80 52.80
N LYS A 168 -27.46 32.25 53.55
CA LYS A 168 -27.55 33.50 54.30
C LYS A 168 -26.16 34.06 54.60
N ASN A 169 -25.98 35.31 54.16
CA ASN A 169 -24.93 36.24 54.57
C ASN A 169 -24.44 35.99 56.01
N GLU A 170 -23.23 35.46 56.14
CA GLU A 170 -22.36 35.70 57.29
C GLU A 170 -20.91 35.65 56.79
N GLN A 171 -20.27 36.82 56.77
CA GLN A 171 -18.84 36.96 56.54
C GLN A 171 -18.09 36.28 57.68
N ALA A 172 -17.68 35.02 57.48
CA ALA A 172 -16.60 34.43 58.25
C ALA A 172 -15.27 35.03 57.76
N PRO A 173 -14.33 35.41 58.65
CA PRO A 173 -13.03 35.89 58.21
C PRO A 173 -12.31 34.74 57.53
N THR A 174 -12.11 34.85 56.21
CA THR A 174 -11.18 34.00 55.47
C THR A 174 -9.81 34.23 56.08
N ASP A 175 -9.24 33.19 56.70
CA ASP A 175 -7.86 33.22 57.18
C ASP A 175 -6.95 33.22 55.95
N LEU A 176 -6.69 34.43 55.43
CA LEU A 176 -5.82 34.66 54.28
C LEU A 176 -4.43 34.06 54.50
N SER A 177 -3.98 33.94 55.77
CA SER A 177 -2.66 33.41 56.10
C SER A 177 -2.53 31.92 55.77
N ALA A 178 -3.57 31.11 55.99
CA ALA A 178 -3.56 29.68 55.68
C ALA A 178 -3.54 29.44 54.16
N THR A 179 -4.25 30.27 53.39
CA THR A 179 -4.21 30.25 51.93
C THR A 179 -2.90 30.78 51.35
N GLU A 180 -2.31 31.83 51.94
CA GLU A 180 -0.99 32.33 51.56
C GLU A 180 0.11 31.31 51.88
N GLU A 181 0.03 30.61 53.01
CA GLU A 181 0.97 29.56 53.40
C GLU A 181 0.84 28.34 52.46
N ALA A 182 -0.38 27.90 52.15
CA ALA A 182 -0.60 26.82 51.19
C ALA A 182 -0.08 27.18 49.79
N LEU A 183 -0.28 28.43 49.34
CA LEU A 183 0.22 28.92 48.06
C LEU A 183 1.75 29.04 48.06
N ALA A 184 2.35 29.57 49.13
CA ALA A 184 3.80 29.68 49.28
C ALA A 184 4.47 28.29 49.33
N ILE A 185 3.86 27.32 50.00
CA ILE A 185 4.33 25.92 50.00
C ILE A 185 4.21 25.31 48.60
N GLY A 186 3.12 25.59 47.88
CA GLY A 186 2.92 25.15 46.50
C GLY A 186 3.98 25.70 45.54
N ILE A 187 4.24 27.01 45.60
CA ILE A 187 5.26 27.69 44.79
C ILE A 187 6.66 27.22 45.17
N ALA A 188 6.97 27.10 46.48
CA ALA A 188 8.27 26.60 46.94
C ALA A 188 8.51 25.15 46.49
N ARG A 189 7.47 24.30 46.50
CA ARG A 189 7.54 22.93 45.99
C ARG A 189 7.76 22.91 44.48
N ALA A 190 7.02 23.70 43.71
CA ALA A 190 7.16 23.80 42.26
C ALA A 190 8.56 24.31 41.87
N ALA A 191 9.09 25.33 42.57
CA ALA A 191 10.45 25.83 42.38
C ALA A 191 11.52 24.80 42.78
N SER A 192 11.33 24.06 43.87
CA SER A 192 12.27 23.02 44.32
C SER A 192 12.25 21.77 43.42
N GLN A 193 11.16 21.57 42.67
CA GLN A 193 10.97 20.45 41.74
C GLN A 193 11.26 20.85 40.28
N GLY A 194 11.76 22.07 40.04
CA GLY A 194 12.17 22.54 38.70
C GLY A 194 11.01 22.93 37.77
N PHE A 195 9.77 23.00 38.26
CA PHE A 195 8.60 23.45 37.48
C PHE A 195 8.50 24.97 37.34
N LEU A 196 9.39 25.73 38.01
CA LEU A 196 9.46 27.19 37.91
C LEU A 196 10.90 27.62 37.66
N GLU A 197 11.13 28.32 36.55
CA GLU A 197 12.41 28.98 36.28
C GLU A 197 12.40 30.42 36.84
N PRO A 198 13.40 30.83 37.64
CA PRO A 198 13.47 32.19 38.14
C PRO A 198 13.88 33.15 37.01
N ALA A 199 12.98 34.06 36.63
CA ALA A 199 13.33 35.18 35.75
C ALA A 199 14.32 36.12 36.48
N THR A 200 15.60 36.01 36.16
CA THR A 200 16.63 36.94 36.62
C THR A 200 16.46 38.27 35.90
N VAL A 201 15.80 39.23 36.55
CA VAL A 201 15.87 40.64 36.14
C VAL A 201 17.25 41.16 36.54
N VAL A 202 18.19 41.09 35.60
CA VAL A 202 19.47 41.81 35.70
C VAL A 202 19.15 43.30 35.58
N ASN A 203 19.15 44.00 36.71
CA ASN A 203 19.22 45.46 36.71
C ASN A 203 20.65 45.88 36.36
N GLU A 204 20.97 45.90 35.06
CA GLU A 204 22.13 46.62 34.55
C GLU A 204 21.72 48.03 34.13
N GLU A 205 22.29 49.00 34.83
CA GLU A 205 22.31 50.42 34.48
C GLU A 205 22.96 50.58 33.09
N PRO A 206 22.44 51.43 32.18
CA PRO A 206 22.87 51.39 30.79
C PRO A 206 24.20 52.13 30.62
N GLU A 207 25.31 51.40 30.52
CA GLU A 207 26.47 51.91 29.79
C GLU A 207 26.29 51.67 28.30
N ILE A 208 26.21 52.77 27.57
CA ILE A 208 26.11 52.80 26.11
C ILE A 208 27.45 52.35 25.53
N SER A 209 27.51 51.14 24.99
CA SER A 209 28.56 50.75 24.04
C SER A 209 27.90 50.12 22.81
N ASN A 210 28.07 50.80 21.68
CA ASN A 210 27.62 50.33 20.37
C ASN A 210 28.57 49.26 19.87
N GLU A 211 28.17 48.00 19.94
CA GLU A 211 28.68 46.97 19.04
C GLU A 211 27.60 45.91 18.83
N VAL A 212 27.15 45.78 17.58
CA VAL A 212 26.20 44.74 17.14
C VAL A 212 27.01 43.54 16.67
N PRO A 213 26.73 42.35 17.24
CA PRO A 213 26.69 41.15 16.42
C PRO A 213 25.37 40.37 16.63
N GLU A 214 24.64 40.25 15.52
CA GLU A 214 23.85 39.10 15.02
C GLU A 214 23.36 38.04 16.03
N LEU A 215 22.02 37.99 16.22
CA LEU A 215 21.32 36.93 16.95
C LEU A 215 20.97 35.78 16.00
N GLU A 216 21.56 34.61 16.23
CA GLU A 216 21.07 33.33 15.74
C GLU A 216 19.73 32.96 16.40
N GLN A 217 18.79 32.48 15.59
CA GLN A 217 17.47 32.02 16.00
C GLN A 217 17.58 30.67 16.73
N ILE A 218 17.20 30.64 18.01
CA ILE A 218 16.96 29.40 18.75
C ILE A 218 15.51 28.97 18.50
N HIS A 219 15.34 27.76 17.96
CA HIS A 219 14.06 27.10 17.72
C HIS A 219 13.27 26.92 19.03
N THR A 220 12.01 27.32 19.01
CA THR A 220 11.02 27.06 20.05
C THR A 220 10.46 25.65 19.86
N GLN A 221 10.66 24.75 20.82
CA GLN A 221 9.84 23.54 20.93
C GLN A 221 8.57 23.89 21.71
N GLU A 222 7.41 23.56 21.13
CA GLU A 222 6.11 23.66 21.79
C GLU A 222 6.00 22.58 22.86
N GLU A 223 5.87 22.98 24.13
CA GLU A 223 5.42 22.11 25.21
C GLU A 223 3.88 22.07 25.21
N THR A 224 3.32 20.89 24.98
CA THR A 224 1.89 20.60 25.13
C THR A 224 1.47 20.63 26.60
N ASP A 225 0.61 21.59 26.95
CA ASP A 225 -0.11 21.66 28.22
C ASP A 225 -0.97 20.41 28.46
N THR A 226 -0.68 19.66 29.52
CA THR A 226 -1.53 18.51 29.94
C THR A 226 -2.40 18.89 31.12
N ILE A 227 -3.71 18.92 30.90
CA ILE A 227 -4.74 19.13 31.93
C ILE A 227 -4.88 17.87 32.79
N VAL A 228 -4.70 18.01 34.11
CA VAL A 228 -4.87 16.94 35.11
C VAL A 228 -6.37 16.68 35.37
N ALA A 229 -6.85 15.48 35.03
CA ALA A 229 -8.16 14.94 35.40
C ALA A 229 -8.02 13.78 36.41
N PRO A 230 -9.03 13.49 37.26
CA PRO A 230 -8.86 12.59 38.41
C PRO A 230 -8.76 11.11 38.02
N GLY A 231 -7.82 10.44 38.70
CA GLY A 231 -7.39 9.04 38.67
C GLY A 231 -8.30 7.98 38.03
N ARG A 232 -7.77 7.34 36.98
CA ARG A 232 -8.16 6.00 36.50
C ARG A 232 -7.15 4.95 37.02
N PRO A 233 -7.51 3.66 37.13
CA PRO A 233 -6.57 2.58 37.46
C PRO A 233 -5.48 2.48 36.39
N GLY A 234 -4.22 2.29 36.81
CA GLY A 234 -3.05 2.23 35.91
C GLY A 234 -2.22 3.52 35.79
N VAL A 235 -2.55 4.57 36.54
CA VAL A 235 -1.72 5.79 36.65
C VAL A 235 -0.80 5.69 37.85
N GLY A 236 0.50 5.53 37.62
CA GLY A 236 1.53 5.69 38.64
C GLY A 236 1.79 7.18 38.93
N ILE A 237 1.85 7.57 40.19
CA ILE A 237 2.22 8.93 40.60
C ILE A 237 3.74 8.94 40.82
N SER A 238 4.49 9.60 39.96
CA SER A 238 5.93 9.84 40.14
C SER A 238 6.20 11.31 40.49
N THR A 239 7.25 11.56 41.27
CA THR A 239 7.74 12.91 41.53
C THR A 239 8.84 13.30 40.55
N ALA A 240 9.14 14.59 40.41
CA ALA A 240 10.28 15.06 39.61
C ALA A 240 11.61 14.40 40.06
N MET A 241 11.77 14.12 41.37
CA MET A 241 12.94 13.39 41.86
C MET A 241 12.98 11.93 41.40
N ASP A 242 11.82 11.26 41.28
CA ASP A 242 11.75 9.88 40.79
C ASP A 242 12.06 9.80 39.29
N ARG A 243 11.59 10.79 38.53
CA ARG A 243 11.92 10.96 37.10
C ARG A 243 13.42 11.23 36.92
N ASP A 244 13.96 12.19 37.67
CA ASP A 244 15.36 12.60 37.54
C ASP A 244 16.30 11.48 38.02
N LEU A 245 15.92 10.67 39.02
CA LEU A 245 16.67 9.49 39.45
C LEU A 245 16.63 8.37 38.39
N ALA A 246 15.48 8.12 37.76
CA ALA A 246 15.37 7.19 36.63
C ALA A 246 16.23 7.66 35.44
N GLN A 247 16.24 8.96 35.16
CA GLN A 247 17.06 9.57 34.12
C GLN A 247 18.55 9.49 34.42
N LEU A 248 18.96 9.66 35.68
CA LEU A 248 20.34 9.43 36.13
C LEU A 248 20.76 7.96 35.98
N GLY A 249 19.84 7.01 36.23
CA GLY A 249 20.05 5.59 35.99
C GLY A 249 20.26 5.25 34.51
N ILE A 250 19.52 5.91 33.62
CA ILE A 250 19.69 5.83 32.16
C ILE A 250 21.03 6.45 31.74
N GLU A 251 21.41 7.61 32.29
CA GLU A 251 22.68 8.27 32.01
C GLU A 251 23.90 7.50 32.53
N LEU A 252 23.81 6.87 33.69
CA LEU A 252 24.84 5.92 34.13
C LEU A 252 24.89 4.68 33.22
N GLY A 253 23.75 4.21 32.72
CA GLY A 253 23.69 3.14 31.71
C GLY A 253 24.34 3.50 30.37
N ARG A 254 24.33 4.78 29.98
CA ARG A 254 25.04 5.30 28.79
C ARG A 254 26.57 5.30 28.93
N SER A 255 27.10 5.17 30.15
CA SER A 255 28.55 5.09 30.41
C SER A 255 29.16 3.69 30.25
N LEU A 256 28.37 2.72 29.77
CA LEU A 256 28.87 1.41 29.39
C LEU A 256 29.66 1.52 28.08
N ASP A 257 30.99 1.65 28.18
CA ASP A 257 31.91 1.18 27.13
C ASP A 257 31.48 -0.24 26.67
N GLN A 258 31.80 -0.64 25.44
CA GLN A 258 31.49 -1.97 24.86
C GLN A 258 31.76 -3.12 25.85
N GLN A 259 30.76 -3.44 26.68
CA GLN A 259 30.87 -4.42 27.74
C GLN A 259 29.79 -5.44 27.48
N CYS A 260 30.24 -6.61 26.99
CA CYS A 260 29.37 -7.72 26.72
C CYS A 260 28.68 -8.15 28.02
N LEU A 261 27.36 -8.08 28.00
CA LEU A 261 26.50 -8.45 29.11
C LEU A 261 26.49 -9.97 29.29
N PRO A 262 26.31 -10.44 30.53
CA PRO A 262 26.29 -11.86 30.80
C PRO A 262 25.06 -12.52 30.15
N ALA A 263 25.21 -13.79 29.76
CA ALA A 263 24.22 -14.50 28.94
C ALA A 263 22.90 -14.78 29.68
N ASP A 264 22.91 -14.82 31.02
CA ASP A 264 21.75 -15.02 31.89
C ASP A 264 20.67 -13.95 31.73
N LEU A 265 21.05 -12.72 31.35
CA LEU A 265 20.12 -11.63 31.05
C LEU A 265 19.31 -11.85 29.75
N PHE A 266 19.65 -12.86 28.94
CA PHE A 266 19.05 -13.13 27.63
C PHE A 266 18.51 -14.56 27.47
N GLN A 267 18.46 -15.35 28.55
CA GLN A 267 17.95 -16.73 28.53
C GLN A 267 16.42 -16.78 28.55
N ILE A 268 15.79 -16.28 27.49
CA ILE A 268 14.33 -16.15 27.36
C ILE A 268 13.63 -17.51 27.42
N ASP A 269 14.28 -18.55 26.92
CA ASP A 269 13.81 -19.93 26.99
C ASP A 269 13.59 -20.42 28.42
N ALA A 270 14.40 -19.94 29.37
CA ALA A 270 14.33 -20.31 30.79
C ALA A 270 13.33 -19.47 31.62
N TRP A 271 12.72 -18.44 31.03
CA TRP A 271 11.80 -17.53 31.72
C TRP A 271 10.37 -18.05 31.85
N GLY A 272 10.06 -19.14 31.17
CA GLY A 272 8.79 -19.84 31.24
C GLY A 272 8.99 -21.36 31.19
N ASP A 273 7.90 -22.09 31.36
CA ASP A 273 7.87 -23.54 31.21
C ASP A 273 6.86 -23.99 30.15
N PHE A 274 6.64 -25.30 30.01
CA PHE A 274 5.77 -25.88 28.99
C PHE A 274 4.26 -25.66 29.22
N ARG A 275 3.85 -25.06 30.34
CA ARG A 275 2.45 -24.83 30.66
C ARG A 275 1.90 -23.65 29.87
N GLY A 276 0.58 -23.57 29.75
CA GLY A 276 -0.05 -22.45 29.06
C GLY A 276 0.19 -21.12 29.79
N PHE A 277 0.26 -20.03 29.02
CA PHE A 277 0.45 -18.67 29.55
C PHE A 277 -0.45 -18.36 30.76
N HIS A 278 -1.74 -18.67 30.68
CA HIS A 278 -2.71 -18.38 31.74
C HIS A 278 -2.37 -19.05 33.08
N GLU A 279 -1.81 -20.26 33.06
CA GLU A 279 -1.45 -20.99 34.28
C GLU A 279 -0.19 -20.40 34.92
N GLN A 280 0.82 -20.09 34.10
CA GLN A 280 2.07 -19.47 34.58
C GLN A 280 1.82 -18.05 35.09
N ALA A 281 1.06 -17.24 34.35
CA ALA A 281 0.71 -15.88 34.73
C ALA A 281 -0.08 -15.87 36.05
N SER A 282 -1.08 -16.75 36.21
CA SER A 282 -1.84 -16.86 37.45
C SER A 282 -0.94 -17.17 38.66
N SER A 283 0.06 -18.03 38.50
CA SER A 283 0.99 -18.38 39.59
C SER A 283 1.91 -17.21 39.99
N LEU A 284 2.29 -16.35 39.04
CA LEU A 284 3.10 -15.17 39.31
C LEU A 284 2.27 -14.00 39.85
N THR A 285 0.99 -13.88 39.48
CA THR A 285 0.12 -12.83 40.00
C THR A 285 -0.15 -12.95 41.50
N GLU A 286 -0.12 -14.16 42.07
CA GLU A 286 -0.21 -14.35 43.52
C GLU A 286 1.03 -13.78 44.24
N ALA A 287 2.21 -13.89 43.62
CA ALA A 287 3.46 -13.34 44.15
C ALA A 287 3.53 -11.80 44.07
N LEU A 288 2.75 -11.16 43.18
CA LEU A 288 2.64 -9.70 43.12
C LEU A 288 1.86 -9.11 44.30
N ALA A 289 1.00 -9.89 44.97
CA ALA A 289 0.10 -9.38 46.00
C ALA A 289 0.81 -8.84 47.27
N GLY A 290 2.10 -9.18 47.45
CA GLY A 290 3.01 -8.53 48.40
C GLY A 290 2.53 -8.41 49.87
N GLU A 291 3.30 -7.69 50.69
CA GLU A 291 2.83 -7.25 52.00
C GLU A 291 2.31 -5.81 51.89
N PHE A 292 1.14 -5.52 52.47
CA PHE A 292 0.54 -4.18 52.50
C PHE A 292 0.26 -3.56 51.12
N GLY A 293 0.10 -4.37 50.07
CA GLY A 293 -0.20 -3.89 48.71
C GLY A 293 1.01 -3.33 47.96
N VAL A 294 2.23 -3.57 48.45
CA VAL A 294 3.47 -3.25 47.73
C VAL A 294 3.91 -4.46 46.92
N GLU A 295 3.92 -4.32 45.61
CA GLU A 295 4.37 -5.38 44.70
C GLU A 295 5.89 -5.61 44.84
N PRO A 296 6.34 -6.85 45.08
CA PRO A 296 7.77 -7.14 45.15
C PRO A 296 8.46 -6.96 43.79
N ARG A 297 9.61 -6.27 43.76
CA ARG A 297 10.41 -6.06 42.54
C ARG A 297 10.77 -7.35 41.81
N GLU A 298 11.12 -8.39 42.56
CA GLU A 298 11.47 -9.70 42.00
C GLU A 298 10.26 -10.37 41.32
N ALA A 299 9.05 -10.17 41.87
CA ALA A 299 7.82 -10.67 41.27
C ALA A 299 7.47 -9.90 39.97
N GLN A 300 7.66 -8.57 39.96
CA GLN A 300 7.52 -7.75 38.75
C GLN A 300 8.50 -8.17 37.65
N GLU A 301 9.79 -8.34 37.97
CA GLU A 301 10.79 -8.81 37.00
C GLU A 301 10.46 -10.22 36.48
N SER A 302 10.00 -11.11 37.35
CA SER A 302 9.61 -12.47 36.95
C SER A 302 8.40 -12.47 36.03
N LEU A 303 7.40 -11.62 36.31
CA LEU A 303 6.24 -11.46 35.44
C LEU A 303 6.62 -10.81 34.10
N ALA A 304 7.49 -9.80 34.11
CA ALA A 304 8.00 -9.19 32.88
C ALA A 304 8.77 -10.20 32.02
N ARG A 305 9.64 -11.01 32.64
CA ARG A 305 10.32 -12.14 31.95
C ARG A 305 9.33 -13.12 31.33
N LEU A 306 8.26 -13.48 32.05
CA LEU A 306 7.20 -14.34 31.51
C LEU A 306 6.48 -13.69 30.32
N TYR A 307 6.16 -12.40 30.39
CA TYR A 307 5.54 -11.68 29.28
C TYR A 307 6.44 -11.66 28.05
N LEU A 308 7.73 -11.37 28.21
CA LEU A 308 8.70 -11.44 27.12
C LEU A 308 8.90 -12.86 26.57
N HIS A 309 8.75 -13.90 27.39
CA HIS A 309 8.78 -15.29 26.91
C HIS A 309 7.65 -15.60 25.92
N PHE A 310 6.50 -14.94 26.07
CA PHE A 310 5.32 -15.15 25.22
C PHE A 310 5.13 -14.08 24.13
N GLY A 311 5.97 -13.05 24.06
CA GLY A 311 5.90 -12.01 23.02
C GLY A 311 5.11 -10.77 23.42
N PHE A 312 4.87 -10.58 24.71
CA PHE A 312 4.08 -9.47 25.27
C PHE A 312 5.01 -8.35 25.76
N GLY A 313 5.55 -7.56 24.82
CA GLY A 313 6.50 -6.49 25.15
C GLY A 313 5.85 -5.33 25.91
N ALA A 314 4.72 -4.82 25.44
CA ALA A 314 3.99 -3.71 26.04
C ALA A 314 3.61 -4.01 27.48
N GLU A 315 3.12 -5.22 27.75
CA GLU A 315 2.76 -5.70 29.09
C GLU A 315 3.99 -5.78 30.00
N ALA A 316 5.12 -6.27 29.49
CA ALA A 316 6.38 -6.29 30.23
C ALA A 316 6.83 -4.87 30.60
N LYS A 317 6.76 -3.91 29.67
CA LYS A 317 7.08 -2.49 29.95
C LYS A 317 6.16 -1.92 31.02
N LEU A 318 4.87 -2.20 30.96
CA LEU A 318 3.89 -1.70 31.93
C LEU A 318 4.17 -2.22 33.34
N VAL A 319 4.49 -3.51 33.50
CA VAL A 319 4.85 -4.09 34.81
C VAL A 319 6.13 -3.46 35.36
N LEU A 320 7.12 -3.23 34.50
CA LEU A 320 8.40 -2.63 34.91
C LEU A 320 8.27 -1.13 35.23
N ALA A 321 7.29 -0.44 34.65
CA ALA A 321 7.03 0.97 34.93
C ALA A 321 6.40 1.22 36.32
N ALA A 322 5.86 0.19 36.97
CA ALA A 322 5.21 0.31 38.28
C ALA A 322 6.18 0.68 39.43
N ASP A 323 7.47 0.39 39.30
CA ASP A 323 8.52 0.82 40.23
C ASP A 323 9.68 1.47 39.42
N PRO A 324 9.99 2.77 39.64
CA PRO A 324 11.03 3.49 38.90
C PRO A 324 12.46 3.07 39.28
N ALA A 325 12.64 2.11 40.19
CA ALA A 325 13.95 1.57 40.52
C ALA A 325 14.67 1.01 39.28
N SER A 326 15.82 1.61 38.93
CA SER A 326 16.65 1.17 37.83
C SER A 326 17.64 0.09 38.29
N SER A 327 17.43 -1.16 37.86
CA SER A 327 18.44 -2.22 37.91
C SER A 327 18.95 -2.52 36.49
N GLN A 328 20.16 -3.06 36.36
CA GLN A 328 20.68 -3.47 35.04
C GLN A 328 19.72 -4.44 34.34
N SER A 329 19.15 -5.41 35.08
CA SER A 329 18.15 -6.33 34.53
C SER A 329 16.89 -5.61 34.05
N ARG A 330 16.37 -4.62 34.80
CA ARG A 330 15.15 -3.90 34.40
C ARG A 330 15.37 -3.04 33.16
N ILE A 331 16.55 -2.44 33.01
CA ILE A 331 16.93 -1.71 31.78
C ILE A 331 16.89 -2.67 30.58
N ILE A 332 17.56 -3.82 30.67
CA ILE A 332 17.58 -4.82 29.59
C ILE A 332 16.19 -5.37 29.28
N LEU A 333 15.39 -5.71 30.29
CA LEU A 333 14.03 -6.20 30.08
C LEU A 333 13.15 -5.14 29.40
N THR A 334 13.32 -3.86 29.76
CA THR A 334 12.56 -2.74 29.15
C THR A 334 12.96 -2.51 27.70
N GLU A 335 14.26 -2.60 27.37
CA GLU A 335 14.74 -2.48 25.99
C GLU A 335 14.28 -3.69 25.15
N LEU A 336 14.45 -4.92 25.64
CA LEU A 336 13.95 -6.13 24.97
C LEU A 336 12.45 -6.05 24.69
N ALA A 337 11.67 -5.55 25.66
CA ALA A 337 10.25 -5.37 25.51
C ALA A 337 9.87 -4.40 24.39
N GLY A 338 10.62 -3.31 24.22
CA GLY A 338 10.44 -2.39 23.10
C GLY A 338 10.78 -3.04 21.76
N ILE A 339 11.86 -3.82 21.72
CA ILE A 339 12.31 -4.49 20.49
C ILE A 339 11.33 -5.57 20.04
N ILE A 340 10.80 -6.39 20.97
CA ILE A 340 9.88 -7.48 20.63
C ILE A 340 8.63 -6.95 19.91
N ASP A 341 8.06 -5.86 20.41
CA ASP A 341 6.83 -5.25 19.85
C ASP A 341 7.10 -4.22 18.74
N ASP A 342 8.35 -4.10 18.28
CA ASP A 342 8.75 -3.20 17.18
C ASP A 342 8.43 -1.72 17.44
N TYR A 343 8.56 -1.28 18.70
CA TYR A 343 8.43 0.13 19.02
C TYR A 343 9.66 0.92 18.58
N ASP A 344 9.43 2.09 18.00
CA ASP A 344 10.50 3.05 17.74
C ASP A 344 11.13 3.54 19.05
N GLY A 345 12.46 3.59 19.11
CA GLY A 345 13.17 4.04 20.30
C GLY A 345 14.69 3.85 20.23
N GLU A 346 15.38 4.46 21.19
CA GLU A 346 16.80 4.20 21.42
C GLU A 346 16.99 3.03 22.39
N TYR A 347 17.77 2.04 21.97
CA TYR A 347 18.09 0.83 22.74
C TYR A 347 19.61 0.72 22.96
N PRO A 348 20.22 1.62 23.76
CA PRO A 348 21.68 1.69 23.89
C PRO A 348 22.28 0.44 24.54
N ALA A 349 21.62 -0.17 25.52
CA ALA A 349 22.17 -1.32 26.23
C ALA A 349 22.19 -2.59 25.35
N ILE A 350 21.16 -2.77 24.52
CA ILE A 350 21.10 -3.84 23.52
C ILE A 350 22.04 -3.55 22.35
N ARG A 351 22.10 -2.30 21.86
CA ARG A 351 23.02 -1.90 20.77
C ARG A 351 24.47 -2.18 21.13
N ALA A 352 24.86 -1.96 22.39
CA ALA A 352 26.20 -2.27 22.88
C ALA A 352 26.58 -3.77 22.86
N GLN A 353 25.63 -4.67 22.56
CA GLN A 353 25.88 -6.12 22.44
C GLN A 353 26.32 -6.54 21.03
N GLU A 354 26.49 -5.60 20.10
CA GLU A 354 27.03 -5.88 18.77
C GLU A 354 28.43 -6.53 18.86
N GLY A 355 28.63 -7.65 18.15
CA GLY A 355 29.89 -8.39 18.15
C GLY A 355 30.17 -9.19 19.44
N CYS A 356 29.26 -9.19 20.41
CA CYS A 356 29.42 -9.97 21.65
C CYS A 356 29.11 -11.45 21.45
N ASN A 357 29.83 -12.30 22.20
CA ASN A 357 29.57 -13.74 22.21
C ASN A 357 28.48 -14.13 23.22
N SER A 358 27.35 -13.41 23.26
CA SER A 358 26.17 -13.71 24.10
C SER A 358 24.88 -13.74 23.26
N PRO A 359 23.76 -14.30 23.76
CA PRO A 359 22.48 -14.25 23.03
C PRO A 359 21.95 -12.82 22.82
N GLY A 360 22.48 -11.83 23.54
CA GLY A 360 22.21 -10.42 23.31
C GLY A 360 22.58 -9.93 21.91
N ALA A 361 23.53 -10.60 21.23
CA ALA A 361 23.93 -10.27 19.87
C ALA A 361 22.79 -10.44 18.84
N LEU A 362 21.86 -11.38 19.08
CA LEU A 362 20.66 -11.56 18.24
C LEU A 362 19.82 -10.27 18.22
N TRP A 363 19.58 -9.70 19.40
CA TRP A 363 18.78 -8.49 19.58
C TRP A 363 19.50 -7.25 19.06
N ALA A 364 20.82 -7.17 19.23
CA ALA A 364 21.63 -6.12 18.62
C ALA A 364 21.58 -6.16 17.08
N PHE A 365 21.64 -7.36 16.49
CA PHE A 365 21.56 -7.56 15.05
C PHE A 365 20.18 -7.17 14.48
N LEU A 366 19.09 -7.41 15.22
CA LEU A 366 17.75 -6.95 14.84
C LEU A 366 17.65 -5.42 14.71
N LEU A 367 18.42 -4.69 15.53
CA LEU A 367 18.45 -3.22 15.51
C LEU A 367 19.37 -2.68 14.42
N HIS A 368 20.59 -3.21 14.34
CA HIS A 368 21.62 -2.78 13.39
C HIS A 368 22.25 -4.02 12.74
N PRO A 369 21.77 -4.43 11.56
CA PRO A 369 22.29 -5.62 10.91
C PRO A 369 23.67 -5.33 10.31
N THR A 370 24.66 -6.15 10.65
CA THR A 370 26.00 -6.10 10.07
C THR A 370 26.38 -7.42 9.46
N LYS A 371 27.26 -7.40 8.45
CA LYS A 371 27.66 -8.64 7.76
C LYS A 371 28.40 -9.56 8.73
N LEU A 372 27.85 -10.77 8.92
CA LEU A 372 28.38 -11.75 9.86
C LEU A 372 29.27 -12.79 9.15
N GLU A 373 30.31 -13.23 9.84
CA GLU A 373 31.06 -14.42 9.45
C GLU A 373 30.23 -15.69 9.69
N ALA A 374 30.57 -16.78 9.00
CA ALA A 374 29.77 -18.01 9.03
C ALA A 374 29.56 -18.58 10.45
N ASN A 375 30.55 -18.47 11.33
CA ASN A 375 30.44 -18.95 12.71
C ASN A 375 29.46 -18.11 13.54
N ASP A 376 29.52 -16.78 13.43
CA ASP A 376 28.68 -15.87 14.20
C ASP A 376 27.23 -15.91 13.70
N ARG A 377 27.05 -16.06 12.38
CA ARG A 377 25.76 -16.32 11.76
C ARG A 377 25.12 -17.61 12.28
N ASN A 378 25.85 -18.72 12.27
CA ASN A 378 25.32 -20.01 12.76
C ASN A 378 24.97 -19.93 14.25
N LYS A 379 25.75 -19.18 15.03
CA LYS A 379 25.45 -18.94 16.44
C LYS A 379 24.17 -18.12 16.61
N LEU A 380 24.00 -17.04 15.85
CA LEU A 380 22.78 -16.23 15.90
C LEU A 380 21.55 -17.06 15.53
N ILE A 381 21.64 -17.89 14.48
CA ILE A 381 20.56 -18.82 14.10
C ILE A 381 20.26 -19.79 15.25
N HIS A 382 21.29 -20.35 15.89
CA HIS A 382 21.10 -21.21 17.06
C HIS A 382 20.40 -20.47 18.22
N ASP A 383 20.83 -19.24 18.53
CA ASP A 383 20.23 -18.42 19.59
C ASP A 383 18.77 -18.07 19.26
N PHE A 384 18.44 -17.81 17.99
CA PHE A 384 17.05 -17.67 17.54
C PHE A 384 16.24 -18.97 17.72
N LEU A 385 16.79 -20.13 17.37
CA LEU A 385 16.11 -21.42 17.50
C LEU A 385 15.85 -21.81 18.96
N ALA A 386 16.63 -21.28 19.90
CA ALA A 386 16.41 -21.46 21.33
C ALA A 386 15.18 -20.68 21.84
N LEU A 387 14.72 -19.66 21.11
CA LEU A 387 13.58 -18.85 21.54
C LEU A 387 12.27 -19.67 21.58
N PRO A 388 11.34 -19.32 22.49
CA PRO A 388 10.00 -19.91 22.52
C PRO A 388 9.26 -19.75 21.20
N GLN A 389 8.38 -20.70 20.87
CA GLN A 389 7.66 -20.72 19.60
C GLN A 389 6.93 -19.39 19.29
N PRO A 390 6.17 -18.77 20.22
CA PRO A 390 5.48 -17.51 19.93
C PRO A 390 6.43 -16.40 19.47
N LEU A 391 7.57 -16.26 20.14
CA LEU A 391 8.62 -15.30 19.78
C LEU A 391 9.23 -15.60 18.42
N ARG A 392 9.53 -16.87 18.12
CA ARG A 392 10.10 -17.23 16.82
C ARG A 392 9.15 -16.86 15.68
N SER A 393 7.85 -17.06 15.87
CA SER A 393 6.83 -16.66 14.89
C SER A 393 6.75 -15.14 14.71
N GLN A 394 6.81 -14.36 15.79
CA GLN A 394 6.75 -12.90 15.75
C GLN A 394 8.03 -12.26 15.18
N ILE A 395 9.20 -12.80 15.52
CA ILE A 395 10.51 -12.18 15.22
C ILE A 395 11.07 -12.64 13.88
N SER A 396 10.74 -13.84 13.41
CA SER A 396 11.35 -14.40 12.20
C SER A 396 11.23 -13.53 10.95
N PRO A 397 10.11 -12.84 10.65
CA PRO A 397 10.02 -12.01 9.45
C PRO A 397 10.94 -10.80 9.54
N ARG A 398 10.99 -10.16 10.72
CA ARG A 398 11.87 -9.02 11.01
C ARG A 398 13.33 -9.44 10.92
N LEU A 399 13.68 -10.58 11.49
CA LEU A 399 15.05 -11.10 11.44
C LEU A 399 15.46 -11.51 10.02
N ALA A 400 14.57 -12.13 9.25
CA ALA A 400 14.81 -12.48 7.86
C ALA A 400 15.08 -11.24 7.00
N ARG A 401 14.27 -10.18 7.15
CA ARG A 401 14.51 -8.88 6.49
C ARG A 401 15.88 -8.31 6.84
N ARG A 402 16.29 -8.38 8.11
CA ARG A 402 17.63 -7.92 8.55
C ARG A 402 18.78 -8.71 7.92
N PHE A 403 18.59 -10.00 7.63
CA PHE A 403 19.56 -10.78 6.86
C PHE A 403 19.57 -10.43 5.37
N LEU A 404 18.42 -10.08 4.79
CA LEU A 404 18.36 -9.54 3.43
C LEU A 404 19.08 -8.19 3.31
N ASP A 405 18.94 -7.29 4.31
CA ASP A 405 19.63 -5.99 4.35
C ASP A 405 21.16 -6.13 4.21
N VAL A 406 21.74 -7.22 4.72
CA VAL A 406 23.19 -7.52 4.63
C VAL A 406 23.56 -8.49 3.49
N GLY A 407 22.58 -8.86 2.66
CA GLY A 407 22.76 -9.70 1.48
C GLY A 407 22.94 -11.20 1.77
N ASP A 408 22.46 -11.72 2.90
CA ASP A 408 22.53 -13.14 3.26
C ASP A 408 21.16 -13.83 3.05
N LEU A 409 20.87 -14.17 1.79
CA LEU A 409 19.63 -14.81 1.37
C LEU A 409 19.42 -16.20 2.00
N ASP A 410 20.49 -16.97 2.19
CA ASP A 410 20.43 -18.32 2.75
C ASP A 410 19.96 -18.29 4.22
N ALA A 411 20.50 -17.37 5.02
CA ALA A 411 20.10 -17.19 6.41
C ALA A 411 18.65 -16.71 6.55
N ALA A 412 18.24 -15.74 5.73
CA ALA A 412 16.87 -15.23 5.71
C ALA A 412 15.86 -16.36 5.45
N ASN A 413 16.13 -17.18 4.42
CA ASN A 413 15.33 -18.37 4.09
C ASN A 413 15.29 -19.39 5.23
N GLN A 414 16.44 -19.71 5.83
CA GLN A 414 16.52 -20.70 6.90
C GLN A 414 15.70 -20.27 8.13
N LEU A 415 15.78 -19.00 8.51
CA LEU A 415 15.10 -18.46 9.69
C LEU A 415 13.58 -18.43 9.52
N LEU A 416 13.11 -17.98 8.35
CA LEU A 416 11.68 -17.90 8.07
C LEU A 416 11.04 -19.30 8.03
N ASN A 417 11.75 -20.29 7.46
CA ASN A 417 11.32 -21.70 7.47
C ASN A 417 11.45 -22.38 8.86
N ALA A 418 12.26 -21.84 9.77
CA ALA A 418 12.42 -22.42 11.10
C ALA A 418 11.37 -21.94 12.11
N ALA A 419 10.67 -20.84 11.80
CA ALA A 419 9.55 -20.31 12.59
C ALA A 419 8.21 -21.00 12.32
N ASP A 420 8.25 -22.03 11.45
CA ASP A 420 7.13 -22.72 10.84
C ASP A 420 6.13 -23.26 11.87
N SER A 421 5.06 -22.49 12.07
CA SER A 421 3.80 -22.96 12.61
C SER A 421 2.71 -22.65 11.60
N GLN A 422 1.74 -23.55 11.46
CA GLN A 422 0.69 -23.42 10.44
C GLN A 422 -0.04 -22.07 10.52
N ASP A 423 -0.31 -21.60 11.74
CA ASP A 423 -0.99 -20.32 11.97
C ASP A 423 -0.07 -19.12 11.63
N ALA A 424 1.20 -19.16 12.07
CA ALA A 424 2.13 -18.06 11.82
C ALA A 424 2.51 -17.91 10.34
N ASN A 425 2.59 -19.00 9.58
CA ASN A 425 2.93 -18.95 8.16
C ASN A 425 1.96 -18.12 7.33
N THR A 426 0.72 -17.93 7.79
CA THR A 426 -0.31 -17.17 7.07
C THR A 426 -0.36 -15.70 7.45
N THR A 427 0.50 -15.25 8.38
CA THR A 427 0.52 -13.83 8.77
C THR A 427 1.12 -12.97 7.67
N HIS A 428 0.66 -11.72 7.58
CA HIS A 428 1.11 -10.76 6.57
C HIS A 428 2.61 -10.50 6.63
N GLU A 429 3.18 -10.42 7.84
CA GLU A 429 4.60 -10.16 8.02
C GLU A 429 5.45 -11.28 7.42
N VAL A 430 5.03 -12.55 7.60
CA VAL A 430 5.71 -13.71 7.03
C VAL A 430 5.58 -13.71 5.50
N GLN A 431 4.39 -13.47 4.95
CA GLN A 431 4.18 -13.47 3.50
C GLN A 431 4.97 -12.34 2.82
N SER A 432 4.93 -11.12 3.37
CA SER A 432 5.75 -10.01 2.89
C SER A 432 7.25 -10.33 2.96
N ALA A 433 7.74 -10.97 4.04
CA ALA A 433 9.13 -11.40 4.12
C ALA A 433 9.47 -12.51 3.08
N ARG A 434 8.56 -13.45 2.82
CA ARG A 434 8.72 -14.46 1.76
C ARG A 434 8.80 -13.81 0.38
N ALA A 435 7.98 -12.82 0.10
CA ALA A 435 8.03 -12.07 -1.16
C ALA A 435 9.40 -11.39 -1.34
N LEU A 436 9.88 -10.67 -0.33
CA LEU A 436 11.20 -10.02 -0.36
C LEU A 436 12.37 -11.00 -0.57
N ILE A 437 12.26 -12.20 0.03
CA ILE A 437 13.22 -13.28 -0.20
C ILE A 437 13.20 -13.73 -1.67
N SER A 438 12.02 -13.92 -2.25
CA SER A 438 11.87 -14.30 -3.66
C SER A 438 12.43 -13.23 -4.61
N GLU A 439 12.17 -11.95 -4.33
CA GLU A 439 12.76 -10.83 -5.07
C GLU A 439 14.29 -10.82 -4.97
N SER A 440 14.83 -11.01 -3.76
CA SER A 440 16.28 -11.08 -3.52
C SER A 440 16.93 -12.31 -4.18
N ALA A 441 16.15 -13.36 -4.42
CA ALA A 441 16.55 -14.54 -5.20
C ALA A 441 16.46 -14.32 -6.73
N ASN A 442 16.06 -13.12 -7.17
CA ASN A 442 15.79 -12.77 -8.57
C ASN A 442 14.67 -13.64 -9.18
N ASP A 443 13.64 -13.94 -8.37
CA ASP A 443 12.42 -14.67 -8.75
C ASP A 443 11.16 -13.82 -8.47
N PRO A 444 10.90 -12.80 -9.30
CA PRO A 444 9.75 -11.90 -9.12
C PRO A 444 8.40 -12.59 -9.37
N GLU A 445 8.34 -13.65 -10.18
CA GLU A 445 7.11 -14.43 -10.39
C GLU A 445 6.65 -15.13 -9.11
N ALA A 446 7.60 -15.69 -8.35
CA ALA A 446 7.31 -16.26 -7.04
C ALA A 446 6.87 -15.19 -6.04
N ALA A 447 7.46 -13.99 -6.07
CA ALA A 447 7.07 -12.88 -5.21
C ALA A 447 5.63 -12.42 -5.48
N VAL A 448 5.26 -12.22 -6.75
CA VAL A 448 3.89 -11.90 -7.17
C VAL A 448 2.91 -12.98 -6.70
N THR A 449 3.26 -14.27 -6.85
CA THR A 449 2.41 -15.37 -6.41
C THR A 449 2.17 -15.32 -4.90
N VAL A 450 3.21 -15.06 -4.10
CA VAL A 450 3.11 -14.94 -2.64
C VAL A 450 2.19 -13.78 -2.24
N LEU A 451 2.43 -12.59 -2.78
CA LEU A 451 1.66 -11.39 -2.44
C LEU A 451 0.22 -11.44 -2.98
N SER A 452 -0.01 -12.05 -4.15
CA SER A 452 -1.36 -12.24 -4.68
C SER A 452 -2.18 -13.16 -3.79
N ASN A 453 -1.62 -14.28 -3.33
CA ASN A 453 -2.32 -15.15 -2.39
C ASN A 453 -2.60 -14.43 -1.05
N GLU A 454 -1.67 -13.61 -0.57
CA GLU A 454 -1.88 -12.76 0.61
C GLU A 454 -3.05 -11.80 0.42
N ALA A 455 -3.11 -11.13 -0.74
CA ALA A 455 -4.19 -10.22 -1.12
C ALA A 455 -5.56 -10.91 -1.24
N ASP A 456 -5.60 -12.12 -1.80
CA ASP A 456 -6.83 -12.88 -2.03
C ASP A 456 -7.37 -13.56 -0.76
N ASP A 457 -6.49 -14.16 0.05
CA ASP A 457 -6.88 -15.01 1.18
C ASP A 457 -7.10 -14.23 2.49
N ASN A 458 -6.51 -13.04 2.64
CA ASN A 458 -6.44 -12.38 3.95
C ASN A 458 -7.00 -10.96 3.94
N ALA A 459 -8.00 -10.72 4.81
CA ALA A 459 -8.73 -9.45 4.94
C ALA A 459 -7.90 -8.29 5.51
N ARG A 460 -6.57 -8.45 5.67
CA ARG A 460 -5.67 -7.48 6.34
C ARG A 460 -4.39 -7.19 5.57
N THR A 461 -4.39 -7.38 4.25
CA THR A 461 -3.23 -7.05 3.39
C THR A 461 -2.74 -5.65 3.69
N THR A 462 -1.44 -5.54 3.97
CA THR A 462 -0.86 -4.25 4.33
C THR A 462 -0.75 -3.35 3.09
N PRO A 463 -0.88 -2.02 3.24
CA PRO A 463 -0.65 -1.08 2.15
C PRO A 463 0.67 -1.32 1.41
N GLN A 464 1.76 -1.58 2.14
CA GLN A 464 3.08 -1.82 1.57
C GLN A 464 3.12 -3.12 0.74
N SER A 465 2.53 -4.21 1.24
CA SER A 465 2.43 -5.48 0.49
C SER A 465 1.66 -5.28 -0.82
N LEU A 466 0.55 -4.54 -0.79
CA LEU A 466 -0.29 -4.31 -1.97
C LEU A 466 0.38 -3.39 -2.99
N ILE A 467 1.01 -2.30 -2.54
CA ILE A 467 1.82 -1.42 -3.41
C ILE A 467 2.88 -2.26 -4.12
N ARG A 468 3.64 -3.07 -3.36
CA ARG A 468 4.71 -3.88 -3.96
C ARG A 468 4.18 -4.93 -4.93
N LEU A 469 3.02 -5.54 -4.65
CA LEU A 469 2.36 -6.46 -5.58
C LEU A 469 2.06 -5.76 -6.91
N ILE A 470 1.41 -4.60 -6.87
CA ILE A 470 1.04 -3.83 -8.07
C ILE A 470 2.29 -3.43 -8.86
N GLU A 471 3.32 -2.93 -8.19
CA GLU A 471 4.59 -2.58 -8.82
C GLU A 471 5.24 -3.77 -9.52
N LEU A 472 5.33 -4.92 -8.83
CA LEU A 472 5.90 -6.15 -9.41
C LEU A 472 5.09 -6.64 -10.61
N GLU A 473 3.76 -6.60 -10.55
CA GLU A 473 2.91 -6.94 -11.69
C GLU A 473 3.24 -6.05 -12.90
N LEU A 474 3.34 -4.74 -12.70
CA LEU A 474 3.68 -3.77 -13.75
C LEU A 474 5.10 -3.97 -14.30
N GLU A 475 6.09 -4.22 -13.43
CA GLU A 475 7.48 -4.52 -13.82
C GLU A 475 7.57 -5.77 -14.71
N GLN A 476 6.69 -6.76 -14.49
CA GLN A 476 6.58 -7.96 -15.32
C GLN A 476 5.72 -7.77 -16.58
N GLY A 477 5.17 -6.57 -16.82
CA GLY A 477 4.25 -6.31 -17.91
C GLY A 477 2.89 -7.00 -17.73
N LEU A 478 2.54 -7.36 -16.50
CA LEU A 478 1.22 -7.85 -16.12
C LEU A 478 0.30 -6.66 -15.81
N ILE A 479 -0.99 -6.85 -16.00
CA ILE A 479 -2.01 -5.86 -15.66
C ILE A 479 -2.57 -6.22 -14.28
N PRO A 480 -2.47 -5.34 -13.26
CA PRO A 480 -3.03 -5.59 -11.96
C PRO A 480 -4.54 -5.88 -12.01
N SER A 481 -5.01 -6.75 -11.11
CA SER A 481 -6.44 -7.11 -11.07
C SER A 481 -7.30 -5.92 -10.62
N GLU A 482 -8.54 -5.83 -11.12
CA GLU A 482 -9.49 -4.81 -10.66
C GLU A 482 -9.76 -4.90 -9.15
N ALA A 483 -9.72 -6.12 -8.58
CA ALA A 483 -9.88 -6.33 -7.15
C ALA A 483 -8.72 -5.69 -6.35
N ASN A 484 -7.48 -5.83 -6.82
CA ASN A 484 -6.30 -5.22 -6.18
C ASN A 484 -6.37 -3.69 -6.24
N LEU A 485 -6.80 -3.12 -7.38
CA LEU A 485 -6.94 -1.66 -7.52
C LEU A 485 -8.07 -1.11 -6.64
N LEU A 486 -9.19 -1.82 -6.51
CA LEU A 486 -10.26 -1.46 -5.58
C LEU A 486 -9.80 -1.56 -4.12
N LEU A 487 -9.01 -2.58 -3.77
CA LEU A 487 -8.41 -2.72 -2.45
C LEU A 487 -7.45 -1.58 -2.15
N ALA A 488 -6.64 -1.14 -3.12
CA ALA A 488 -5.75 0.01 -2.97
C ALA A 488 -6.56 1.29 -2.69
N GLY A 489 -7.65 1.52 -3.41
CA GLY A 489 -8.56 2.63 -3.15
C GLY A 489 -9.22 2.57 -1.77
N ALA A 490 -9.58 1.38 -1.28
CA ALA A 490 -10.13 1.18 0.06
C ALA A 490 -9.08 1.45 1.16
N LEU A 491 -7.87 0.92 1.02
CA LEU A 491 -6.76 1.18 1.96
C LEU A 491 -6.37 2.65 1.97
N ARG A 492 -6.42 3.33 0.82
CA ARG A 492 -6.17 4.78 0.75
C ARG A 492 -7.20 5.56 1.57
N GLN A 493 -8.46 5.13 1.53
CA GLN A 493 -9.52 5.73 2.33
C GLN A 493 -9.38 5.45 3.84
N GLU A 494 -8.88 4.28 4.21
CA GLU A 494 -8.57 3.91 5.60
C GLU A 494 -7.39 4.71 6.15
N HIS A 495 -6.34 4.87 5.35
CA HIS A 495 -5.09 5.55 5.70
C HIS A 495 -5.06 7.02 5.28
N ARG A 496 -6.22 7.67 5.21
CA ARG A 496 -6.32 9.09 4.85
C ARG A 496 -5.50 9.96 5.83
N ASP A 497 -4.91 11.03 5.31
CA ASP A 497 -4.10 11.99 6.06
C ASP A 497 -2.82 11.38 6.64
N THR A 498 -2.36 10.26 6.08
CA THR A 498 -1.07 9.62 6.42
C THR A 498 -0.13 9.63 5.22
N PRO A 499 1.21 9.50 5.44
CA PRO A 499 2.16 9.52 4.32
C PRO A 499 1.93 8.45 3.25
N ILE A 500 1.41 7.28 3.62
CA ILE A 500 1.20 6.15 2.71
C ILE A 500 0.01 6.33 1.76
N GLU A 501 -0.87 7.31 2.02
CA GLU A 501 -2.02 7.61 1.17
C GLU A 501 -1.59 7.92 -0.27
N ASN A 502 -0.54 8.72 -0.43
CA ASN A 502 -0.03 9.11 -1.75
C ASN A 502 0.67 7.95 -2.45
N ASP A 503 1.39 7.09 -1.72
CA ASP A 503 2.03 5.90 -2.28
C ASP A 503 0.99 4.92 -2.84
N LEU A 504 -0.12 4.71 -2.10
CA LEU A 504 -1.25 3.93 -2.58
C LEU A 504 -1.92 4.57 -3.81
N ALA A 505 -2.12 5.89 -3.80
CA ALA A 505 -2.68 6.61 -4.94
C ALA A 505 -1.80 6.48 -6.19
N ASN A 506 -0.48 6.55 -6.03
CA ASN A 506 0.48 6.40 -7.12
C ASN A 506 0.43 4.99 -7.70
N ALA A 507 0.49 3.95 -6.85
CA ALA A 507 0.41 2.56 -7.28
C ALA A 507 -0.94 2.25 -7.97
N GLU A 508 -2.05 2.73 -7.40
CA GLU A 508 -3.37 2.60 -8.02
C GLU A 508 -3.39 3.28 -9.40
N ALA A 509 -2.91 4.53 -9.52
CA ALA A 509 -2.91 5.25 -10.78
C ALA A 509 -2.10 4.52 -11.87
N LEU A 510 -0.91 4.01 -11.53
CA LEU A 510 -0.09 3.22 -12.46
C LEU A 510 -0.81 1.93 -12.92
N GLY A 511 -1.45 1.22 -12.00
CA GLY A 511 -2.26 0.05 -12.33
C GLY A 511 -3.47 0.38 -13.21
N ARG A 512 -4.12 1.53 -12.97
CA ARG A 512 -5.23 2.05 -13.79
C ARG A 512 -4.76 2.42 -15.19
N ILE A 513 -3.56 3.01 -15.35
CA ILE A 513 -2.96 3.30 -16.67
C ILE A 513 -2.77 2.01 -17.47
N ALA A 514 -2.16 0.98 -16.87
CA ALA A 514 -1.94 -0.31 -17.51
C ALA A 514 -3.25 -1.00 -17.92
N SER A 515 -4.30 -0.79 -17.13
CA SER A 515 -5.66 -1.29 -17.40
C SER A 515 -6.44 -0.47 -18.45
N GLY A 516 -5.87 0.64 -18.94
CA GLY A 516 -6.54 1.56 -19.88
C GLY A 516 -7.58 2.49 -19.26
N GLN A 517 -7.64 2.58 -17.92
CA GLN A 517 -8.57 3.40 -17.16
C GLN A 517 -8.01 4.81 -16.91
N TYR A 518 -7.68 5.52 -17.98
CA TYR A 518 -6.90 6.76 -17.92
C TYR A 518 -7.54 7.88 -17.10
N GLN A 519 -8.86 8.08 -17.21
CA GLN A 519 -9.53 9.15 -16.46
C GLN A 519 -9.41 8.94 -14.95
N VAL A 520 -9.57 7.69 -14.48
CA VAL A 520 -9.45 7.36 -13.06
C VAL A 520 -8.03 7.62 -12.57
N ALA A 521 -7.01 7.28 -13.37
CA ALA A 521 -5.61 7.57 -13.04
C ALA A 521 -5.35 9.07 -12.90
N LEU A 522 -5.88 9.90 -13.81
CA LEU A 522 -5.75 11.36 -13.75
C LEU A 522 -6.51 11.96 -12.55
N ASP A 523 -7.70 11.46 -12.25
CA ASP A 523 -8.52 11.94 -11.13
C ASP A 523 -7.81 11.71 -9.77
N LEU A 524 -7.02 10.63 -9.64
CA LEU A 524 -6.25 10.31 -8.44
C LEU A 524 -5.14 11.32 -8.13
N VAL A 525 -4.62 12.02 -9.15
CA VAL A 525 -3.50 12.97 -9.02
C VAL A 525 -3.91 14.42 -9.28
N GLN A 526 -5.15 14.69 -9.69
CA GLN A 526 -5.60 16.00 -10.14
C GLN A 526 -5.39 17.14 -9.12
N SER A 527 -5.52 16.85 -7.81
CA SER A 527 -5.38 17.86 -6.75
C SER A 527 -3.96 17.97 -6.19
N ARG A 528 -2.98 17.28 -6.78
CA ARG A 528 -1.61 17.17 -6.28
C ARG A 528 -0.65 17.93 -7.19
N ASP A 529 0.31 18.60 -6.56
CA ASP A 529 1.36 19.41 -7.20
C ASP A 529 2.72 18.91 -6.69
N ASP A 530 3.01 17.65 -7.01
CA ASP A 530 4.23 16.93 -6.65
C ASP A 530 4.82 16.19 -7.87
N ALA A 531 6.12 15.88 -7.81
CA ALA A 531 6.85 15.31 -8.94
C ALA A 531 6.24 13.97 -9.41
N GLU A 532 5.76 13.16 -8.49
CA GLU A 532 5.12 11.88 -8.76
C GLU A 532 3.77 12.06 -9.49
N ALA A 533 2.97 13.05 -9.09
CA ALA A 533 1.73 13.40 -9.78
C ALA A 533 2.00 13.80 -11.25
N TYR A 534 3.00 14.66 -11.50
CA TYR A 534 3.40 15.03 -12.87
C TYR A 534 3.89 13.83 -13.68
N ASN A 535 4.68 12.95 -13.07
CA ASN A 535 5.15 11.71 -13.70
C ASN A 535 3.98 10.78 -14.07
N ILE A 536 2.94 10.67 -13.24
CA ILE A 536 1.74 9.88 -13.53
C ILE A 536 0.96 10.48 -14.71
N VAL A 537 0.83 11.81 -14.77
CA VAL A 537 0.20 12.49 -15.92
C VAL A 537 1.01 12.22 -17.20
N ASP A 538 2.34 12.37 -17.16
CA ASP A 538 3.21 12.10 -18.30
C ASP A 538 3.10 10.65 -18.78
N GLN A 539 3.19 9.67 -17.86
CA GLN A 539 3.04 8.26 -18.17
C GLN A 539 1.65 7.92 -18.72
N THR A 540 0.60 8.58 -18.23
CA THR A 540 -0.75 8.42 -18.75
C THR A 540 -0.81 8.81 -20.23
N PHE A 541 -0.31 10.01 -20.58
CA PHE A 541 -0.29 10.48 -21.97
C PHE A 541 0.65 9.67 -22.87
N ALA A 542 1.81 9.27 -22.37
CA ALA A 542 2.72 8.38 -23.09
C ALA A 542 2.05 7.04 -23.41
N HIS A 543 1.35 6.44 -22.43
CA HIS A 543 0.62 5.20 -22.63
C HIS A 543 -0.57 5.36 -23.59
N ILE A 544 -1.31 6.47 -23.51
CA ILE A 544 -2.39 6.80 -24.44
C ILE A 544 -1.88 6.88 -25.89
N VAL A 545 -0.76 7.56 -26.13
CA VAL A 545 -0.16 7.68 -27.47
C VAL A 545 0.25 6.31 -28.01
N ALA A 546 0.83 5.46 -27.17
CA ALA A 546 1.35 4.16 -27.60
C ALA A 546 0.27 3.09 -27.82
N HIS A 547 -0.75 3.05 -26.95
CA HIS A 547 -1.65 1.89 -26.86
C HIS A 547 -3.13 2.20 -27.07
N ALA A 548 -3.58 3.44 -26.83
CA ALA A 548 -5.01 3.74 -26.92
C ALA A 548 -5.51 3.76 -28.37
N GLU A 549 -6.76 3.33 -28.58
CA GLU A 549 -7.44 3.49 -29.86
C GLU A 549 -7.59 4.97 -30.24
N THR A 550 -7.73 5.25 -31.54
CA THR A 550 -7.80 6.63 -32.06
C THR A 550 -8.91 7.46 -31.42
N GLY A 551 -10.06 6.86 -31.10
CA GLY A 551 -11.17 7.56 -30.43
C GLY A 551 -10.78 8.09 -29.05
N THR A 552 -10.27 7.20 -28.20
CA THR A 552 -9.78 7.54 -26.85
C THR A 552 -8.60 8.51 -26.90
N PHE A 553 -7.66 8.29 -27.82
CA PHE A 553 -6.55 9.23 -28.03
C PHE A 553 -7.05 10.65 -28.32
N LEU A 554 -8.04 10.80 -29.22
CA LEU A 554 -8.59 12.12 -29.55
C LEU A 554 -9.41 12.72 -28.40
N GLU A 555 -10.11 11.91 -27.62
CA GLU A 555 -10.85 12.35 -26.44
C GLU A 555 -9.92 13.06 -25.43
N PHE A 556 -8.83 12.41 -25.03
CA PHE A 556 -7.85 12.98 -24.09
C PHE A 556 -6.99 14.07 -24.72
N THR A 557 -6.63 13.95 -25.99
CA THR A 557 -5.80 14.99 -26.61
C THR A 557 -6.57 16.23 -26.98
N PHE A 558 -7.91 16.25 -27.03
CA PHE A 558 -8.72 17.46 -27.27
C PHE A 558 -9.33 18.07 -26.01
N SER A 559 -9.10 17.47 -24.83
CA SER A 559 -9.41 18.09 -23.55
C SER A 559 -8.41 19.20 -23.20
N GLU A 560 -8.38 19.63 -21.94
CA GLU A 560 -7.35 20.54 -21.45
C GLU A 560 -5.95 19.94 -21.66
N THR A 561 -5.01 20.74 -22.17
CA THR A 561 -3.62 20.31 -22.36
C THR A 561 -2.96 20.27 -20.97
N PRO A 562 -2.45 19.12 -20.51
CA PRO A 562 -1.79 19.05 -19.22
C PRO A 562 -0.52 19.90 -19.20
N GLU A 563 -0.23 20.48 -18.03
CA GLU A 563 1.04 21.14 -17.78
C GLU A 563 2.13 20.09 -17.52
N GLU A 564 3.39 20.45 -17.78
CA GLU A 564 4.58 19.66 -17.41
C GLU A 564 4.73 18.25 -18.02
N LEU A 565 4.22 18.01 -19.23
CA LEU A 565 4.58 16.80 -19.98
C LEU A 565 6.07 16.77 -20.35
N SER A 566 6.65 15.58 -20.39
CA SER A 566 8.01 15.40 -20.87
C SER A 566 8.11 15.73 -22.37
N SER A 567 9.29 16.20 -22.80
CA SER A 567 9.46 16.59 -24.21
C SER A 567 9.28 15.40 -25.18
N GLU A 568 9.54 14.19 -24.70
CA GLU A 568 9.32 12.95 -25.44
C GLU A 568 7.82 12.72 -25.65
N THR A 569 7.02 12.77 -24.58
CA THR A 569 5.56 12.61 -24.63
C THR A 569 4.91 13.69 -25.48
N GLU A 570 5.28 14.96 -25.29
CA GLU A 570 4.81 16.09 -26.11
C GLU A 570 5.05 15.84 -27.61
N ASN A 571 6.26 15.40 -27.96
CA ASN A 571 6.62 15.11 -29.35
C ASN A 571 5.84 13.91 -29.89
N ALA A 572 5.65 12.86 -29.08
CA ALA A 572 4.92 11.65 -29.47
C ALA A 572 3.41 11.94 -29.70
N VAL A 573 2.78 12.71 -28.81
CA VAL A 573 1.39 13.19 -28.97
C VAL A 573 1.27 13.99 -30.27
N SER A 574 2.19 14.94 -30.47
CA SER A 574 2.18 15.81 -31.66
C SER A 574 2.37 15.03 -32.95
N ARG A 575 3.30 14.06 -32.98
CA ARG A 575 3.51 13.15 -34.11
C ARG A 575 2.22 12.44 -34.49
N ARG A 576 1.55 11.81 -33.51
CA ARG A 576 0.32 11.07 -33.76
C ARG A 576 -0.82 11.97 -34.24
N LEU A 577 -0.93 13.20 -33.71
CA LEU A 577 -1.89 14.20 -34.20
C LEU A 577 -1.60 14.64 -35.64
N ILE A 578 -0.33 14.86 -36.00
CA ILE A 578 0.11 15.19 -37.38
C ILE A 578 -0.28 14.05 -38.33
N ASP A 579 -0.04 12.80 -37.95
CA ASP A 579 -0.38 11.63 -38.75
C ASP A 579 -1.90 11.50 -39.00
N LEU A 580 -2.70 11.94 -38.03
CA LEU A 580 -4.16 12.01 -38.14
C LEU A 580 -4.67 13.28 -38.86
N GLY A 581 -3.79 14.23 -39.17
CA GLY A 581 -4.12 15.49 -39.86
C GLY A 581 -4.59 16.63 -38.96
N PHE A 582 -4.44 16.52 -37.63
CA PHE A 582 -4.82 17.54 -36.66
C PHE A 582 -3.67 18.51 -36.35
N PHE A 583 -3.19 19.23 -37.37
CA PHE A 583 -1.99 20.08 -37.28
C PHE A 583 -2.10 21.22 -36.26
N GLU A 584 -3.24 21.90 -36.19
CA GLU A 584 -3.47 22.98 -35.21
C GLU A 584 -3.45 22.47 -33.77
N ARG A 585 -3.98 21.25 -33.53
CA ARG A 585 -3.95 20.69 -32.19
C ARG A 585 -2.55 20.20 -31.82
N ALA A 586 -1.84 19.60 -32.76
CA ALA A 586 -0.46 19.16 -32.57
C ALA A 586 0.46 20.30 -32.11
N SER A 587 0.32 21.51 -32.66
CA SER A 587 1.17 22.63 -32.27
C SER A 587 0.99 23.05 -30.81
N THR A 588 -0.18 22.83 -30.21
CA THR A 588 -0.44 23.15 -28.79
C THR A 588 0.30 22.25 -27.80
N PHE A 589 0.83 21.12 -28.24
CA PHE A 589 1.67 20.23 -27.41
C PHE A 589 3.17 20.49 -27.58
N LEU A 590 3.59 21.34 -28.53
CA LEU A 590 4.99 21.63 -28.82
C LEU A 590 5.47 22.91 -28.11
N ILE A 591 5.09 23.11 -26.85
CA ILE A 591 5.33 24.35 -26.10
C ILE A 591 6.50 24.20 -25.11
N GLY A 592 6.71 23.01 -24.55
CA GLY A 592 7.77 22.77 -23.57
C GLY A 592 9.19 23.03 -24.09
N ASN A 593 10.14 23.07 -23.16
CA ASN A 593 11.56 23.09 -23.53
C ASN A 593 12.02 21.67 -23.85
N ALA A 594 12.70 21.49 -24.98
CA ALA A 594 13.34 20.24 -25.35
C ALA A 594 14.85 20.45 -25.50
N ASN A 595 15.63 19.43 -25.19
CA ASN A 595 17.09 19.43 -25.33
C ASN A 595 17.53 18.33 -26.31
N GLY A 596 18.81 18.30 -26.68
CA GLY A 596 19.39 17.17 -27.41
C GLY A 596 18.65 16.76 -28.69
N GLU A 597 18.32 15.47 -28.78
CA GLU A 597 17.64 14.88 -29.94
C GLU A 597 16.16 15.27 -29.98
N GLU A 598 15.51 15.38 -28.83
CA GLU A 598 14.11 15.78 -28.67
C GLU A 598 13.88 17.21 -29.17
N ALA A 599 14.85 18.10 -28.98
CA ALA A 599 14.83 19.46 -29.53
C ALA A 599 14.93 19.48 -31.05
N SER A 600 15.71 18.56 -31.62
CA SER A 600 15.80 18.39 -33.06
C SER A 600 14.50 17.85 -33.63
N GLU A 601 13.92 16.83 -32.99
CA GLU A 601 12.64 16.26 -33.40
C GLU A 601 11.51 17.28 -33.32
N ARG A 602 11.43 18.03 -32.22
CA ARG A 602 10.46 19.10 -32.03
C ARG A 602 10.45 20.11 -33.17
N ARG A 603 11.63 20.51 -33.67
CA ARG A 603 11.72 21.43 -34.81
C ARG A 603 11.18 20.82 -36.10
N TYR A 604 11.39 19.52 -36.35
CA TYR A 604 10.74 18.86 -37.47
C TYR A 604 9.22 18.84 -37.31
N LEU A 605 8.71 18.53 -36.12
CA LEU A 605 7.28 18.50 -35.84
C LEU A 605 6.65 19.89 -35.99
N LEU A 606 7.31 20.95 -35.50
CA LEU A 606 6.88 22.34 -35.71
C LEU A 606 6.84 22.70 -37.21
N ALA A 607 7.82 22.25 -37.99
CA ALA A 607 7.78 22.46 -39.43
C ALA A 607 6.65 21.67 -40.11
N GLU A 608 6.42 20.42 -39.72
CA GLU A 608 5.34 19.58 -40.26
C GLU A 608 3.95 20.12 -39.91
N THR A 609 3.74 20.60 -38.69
CA THR A 609 2.48 21.27 -38.30
C THR A 609 2.26 22.53 -39.12
N ALA A 610 3.26 23.40 -39.25
CA ALA A 610 3.18 24.63 -40.04
C ALA A 610 2.93 24.35 -41.54
N LEU A 611 3.54 23.29 -42.11
CA LEU A 611 3.24 22.85 -43.47
C LEU A 611 1.77 22.44 -43.64
N GLY A 612 1.20 21.76 -42.63
CA GLY A 612 -0.19 21.30 -42.64
C GLY A 612 -1.21 22.42 -42.47
N THR A 613 -0.88 23.49 -41.74
CA THR A 613 -1.73 24.70 -41.59
C THR A 613 -1.54 25.71 -42.72
N GLY A 614 -0.54 25.53 -43.59
CA GLY A 614 -0.23 26.45 -44.69
C GLY A 614 0.66 27.64 -44.29
N GLU A 615 1.26 27.60 -43.09
CA GLU A 615 2.19 28.60 -42.57
C GLU A 615 3.63 28.29 -43.02
N PHE A 616 3.87 28.35 -44.33
CA PHE A 616 5.14 27.92 -44.92
C PHE A 616 6.37 28.69 -44.45
N ASP A 617 6.23 29.99 -44.14
CA ASP A 617 7.34 30.80 -43.61
C ASP A 617 7.77 30.31 -42.22
N VAL A 618 6.80 29.98 -41.35
CA VAL A 618 7.05 29.41 -40.01
C VAL A 618 7.76 28.06 -40.12
N ALA A 619 7.37 27.23 -41.09
CA ALA A 619 8.04 25.95 -41.36
C ALA A 619 9.52 26.14 -41.75
N ILE A 620 9.84 27.17 -42.52
CA ILE A 620 11.23 27.49 -42.90
C ILE A 620 12.04 27.93 -41.67
N ASP A 621 11.46 28.81 -40.86
CA ASP A 621 12.09 29.33 -39.64
C ASP A 621 12.36 28.23 -38.61
N ALA A 622 11.42 27.30 -38.42
CA ALA A 622 11.59 26.15 -37.54
C ALA A 622 12.78 25.26 -37.93
N LEU A 623 13.11 25.19 -39.22
CA LEU A 623 14.20 24.38 -39.78
C LEU A 623 15.52 25.15 -39.94
N LEU A 624 15.63 26.36 -39.40
CA LEU A 624 16.81 27.19 -39.55
C LEU A 624 18.04 26.52 -38.91
N GLY A 625 19.12 26.41 -39.69
CA GLY A 625 20.37 25.77 -39.27
C GLY A 625 20.40 24.23 -39.39
N MET A 626 19.27 23.58 -39.70
CA MET A 626 19.20 22.12 -39.91
C MET A 626 19.55 21.77 -41.37
N THR A 627 20.50 20.85 -41.59
CA THR A 627 21.09 20.57 -42.93
C THR A 627 20.97 19.12 -43.39
N ASP A 628 20.43 18.26 -42.54
CA ASP A 628 20.15 16.87 -42.85
C ASP A 628 19.09 16.72 -43.96
N GLU A 629 18.91 15.49 -44.40
CA GLU A 629 17.99 15.14 -45.49
C GLU A 629 16.52 15.47 -45.20
N ARG A 630 16.07 15.23 -43.96
CA ARG A 630 14.68 15.49 -43.55
C ARG A 630 14.41 16.99 -43.54
N ALA A 631 15.30 17.80 -42.98
CA ALA A 631 15.20 19.26 -43.00
C ALA A 631 15.12 19.81 -44.43
N ARG A 632 15.97 19.32 -45.34
CA ARG A 632 15.98 19.74 -46.75
C ARG A 632 14.67 19.42 -47.45
N THR A 633 14.12 18.24 -47.20
CA THR A 633 12.83 17.80 -47.77
C THR A 633 11.68 18.67 -47.28
N LEU A 634 11.59 18.92 -45.97
CA LEU A 634 10.55 19.77 -45.39
C LEU A 634 10.67 21.23 -45.87
N ARG A 635 11.88 21.78 -45.94
CA ARG A 635 12.13 23.13 -46.47
C ARG A 635 11.76 23.25 -47.95
N ALA A 636 12.05 22.23 -48.76
CA ALA A 636 11.65 22.20 -50.16
C ALA A 636 10.12 22.25 -50.31
N ARG A 637 9.39 21.47 -49.49
CA ARG A 637 7.91 21.51 -49.45
C ARG A 637 7.38 22.88 -49.05
N ALA A 638 8.00 23.55 -48.08
CA ALA A 638 7.60 24.89 -47.66
C ALA A 638 7.76 25.92 -48.79
N PHE A 639 8.92 25.94 -49.46
CA PHE A 639 9.14 26.81 -50.62
C PHE A 639 8.19 26.50 -51.78
N GLU A 640 7.85 25.23 -51.99
CA GLU A 640 6.87 24.83 -53.00
C GLU A 640 5.48 25.40 -52.67
N GLY A 641 5.07 25.35 -51.40
CA GLY A 641 3.82 25.95 -50.90
C GLY A 641 3.76 27.48 -51.08
N LEU A 642 4.90 28.17 -50.95
CA LEU A 642 5.04 29.60 -51.26
C LEU A 642 5.07 29.92 -52.76
N GLY A 643 5.05 28.91 -53.64
CA GLY A 643 5.23 29.08 -55.09
C GLY A 643 6.67 29.41 -55.51
N GLN A 644 7.64 29.29 -54.61
CA GLN A 644 9.06 29.55 -54.86
C GLN A 644 9.77 28.29 -55.40
N HIS A 645 9.32 27.79 -56.54
CA HIS A 645 9.75 26.48 -57.08
C HIS A 645 11.26 26.35 -57.30
N ARG A 646 11.97 27.44 -57.66
CA ARG A 646 13.44 27.43 -57.77
C ARG A 646 14.12 27.27 -56.41
N ALA A 647 13.63 27.95 -55.38
CA ALA A 647 14.18 27.83 -54.03
C ALA A 647 13.88 26.44 -53.45
N ALA A 648 12.69 25.90 -53.71
CA ALA A 648 12.32 24.54 -53.34
C ALA A 648 13.29 23.50 -53.92
N LEU A 649 13.59 23.56 -55.22
CA LEU A 649 14.53 22.64 -55.85
C LEU A 649 15.98 22.85 -55.36
N ALA A 650 16.38 24.10 -55.07
CA ALA A 650 17.70 24.42 -54.54
C ALA A 650 17.90 23.98 -53.08
N ALA A 651 16.82 23.79 -52.32
CA ALA A 651 16.88 23.28 -50.96
C ALA A 651 17.23 21.78 -50.89
N LEU A 652 16.96 21.02 -51.96
CA LEU A 652 17.28 19.60 -52.07
C LEU A 652 18.75 19.39 -52.50
N SER A 653 19.35 18.24 -52.15
CA SER A 653 20.66 17.87 -52.72
C SER A 653 20.57 17.42 -54.17
N VAL A 654 21.73 17.30 -54.80
CA VAL A 654 21.86 16.77 -56.17
C VAL A 654 21.27 15.36 -56.27
N ASP A 655 21.52 14.53 -55.25
CA ASP A 655 21.11 13.11 -55.21
C ASP A 655 19.70 12.90 -54.64
N GLN A 656 19.03 13.95 -54.16
CA GLN A 656 17.67 13.86 -53.63
C GLN A 656 16.65 14.03 -54.76
N PRO A 657 15.67 13.12 -54.89
CA PRO A 657 14.59 13.29 -55.85
C PRO A 657 13.72 14.49 -55.46
N ALA A 658 13.21 15.19 -56.47
CA ALA A 658 12.19 16.22 -56.25
C ALA A 658 10.88 15.59 -55.76
N SER A 659 10.07 16.36 -55.03
CA SER A 659 8.73 15.93 -54.57
C SER A 659 7.84 15.48 -55.74
N SER A 660 7.98 16.13 -56.89
CA SER A 660 7.30 15.77 -58.13
C SER A 660 8.09 16.22 -59.37
N PRO A 661 7.91 15.57 -60.53
CA PRO A 661 8.39 16.08 -61.82
C PRO A 661 7.85 17.49 -62.14
N ALA A 662 6.64 17.80 -61.65
CA ALA A 662 6.04 19.13 -61.82
C ALA A 662 6.83 20.23 -61.08
N LEU A 663 7.44 19.94 -59.94
CA LEU A 663 8.33 20.87 -59.24
C LEU A 663 9.54 21.22 -60.11
N GLN A 664 10.20 20.22 -60.70
CA GLN A 664 11.36 20.43 -61.58
C GLN A 664 10.98 21.27 -62.81
N PHE A 665 9.80 21.01 -63.38
CA PHE A 665 9.24 21.80 -64.47
C PHE A 665 9.03 23.26 -64.07
N ARG A 666 8.35 23.51 -62.95
CA ARG A 666 8.07 24.88 -62.48
C ARG A 666 9.32 25.62 -62.02
N ALA A 667 10.35 24.90 -61.57
CA ALA A 667 11.67 25.46 -61.27
C ALA A 667 12.48 25.81 -62.53
N GLY A 668 12.11 25.28 -63.70
CA GLY A 668 12.86 25.42 -64.95
C GLY A 668 14.13 24.55 -65.01
N ALA A 669 14.14 23.42 -64.30
CA ALA A 669 15.27 22.49 -64.25
C ALA A 669 15.24 21.51 -65.43
N TRP A 670 15.31 22.05 -66.64
CA TRP A 670 15.15 21.30 -67.89
C TRP A 670 16.12 20.13 -68.01
N GLU A 671 17.37 20.30 -67.58
CA GLU A 671 18.39 19.24 -67.66
C GLU A 671 18.01 18.01 -66.81
N ARG A 672 17.47 18.22 -65.60
CA ARG A 672 17.04 17.14 -64.71
C ARG A 672 15.82 16.39 -65.26
N LEU A 673 14.87 17.12 -65.85
CA LEU A 673 13.67 16.55 -66.46
C LEU A 673 13.94 15.61 -67.62
N THR A 674 15.08 15.71 -68.32
CA THR A 674 15.38 14.83 -69.45
C THR A 674 15.58 13.37 -69.05
N VAL A 675 15.97 13.12 -67.80
CA VAL A 675 16.26 11.79 -67.24
C VAL A 675 15.10 11.26 -66.40
N GLU A 676 14.06 12.07 -66.19
CA GLU A 676 12.88 11.69 -65.42
C GLU A 676 12.01 10.69 -66.20
N GLU A 677 11.29 9.82 -65.50
CA GLU A 677 10.40 8.81 -66.11
C GLU A 677 9.17 9.41 -66.83
N ASP A 678 8.89 10.68 -66.57
CA ASP A 678 7.75 11.39 -67.13
C ASP A 678 7.96 11.75 -68.61
N GLU A 679 7.38 10.95 -69.52
CA GLU A 679 7.57 11.08 -70.97
C GLU A 679 7.17 12.45 -71.52
N ILE A 680 6.07 13.05 -71.00
CA ILE A 680 5.59 14.36 -71.48
C ILE A 680 6.57 15.45 -71.08
N LEU A 681 6.97 15.50 -69.81
CA LEU A 681 7.88 16.53 -69.31
C LEU A 681 9.31 16.34 -69.83
N SER A 682 9.77 15.09 -69.98
CA SER A 682 11.07 14.77 -70.56
C SER A 682 11.13 15.15 -72.05
N THR A 683 10.11 14.81 -72.84
CA THR A 683 10.03 15.19 -74.26
C THR A 683 10.00 16.72 -74.41
N PHE A 684 9.23 17.41 -73.58
CA PHE A 684 9.20 18.86 -73.55
C PHE A 684 10.56 19.46 -73.18
N ALA A 685 11.20 18.99 -72.11
CA ALA A 685 12.51 19.46 -71.68
C ALA A 685 13.59 19.26 -72.76
N ASN A 686 13.60 18.10 -73.44
CA ASN A 686 14.47 17.85 -74.59
C ASN A 686 14.26 18.86 -75.72
N SER A 687 13.00 19.25 -75.98
CA SER A 687 12.69 20.27 -76.99
C SER A 687 13.14 21.68 -76.60
N VAL A 688 13.16 22.01 -75.30
CA VAL A 688 13.64 23.31 -74.77
C VAL A 688 15.16 23.40 -74.79
N LEU A 689 15.86 22.30 -74.51
CA LEU A 689 17.33 22.26 -74.49
C LEU A 689 17.95 22.19 -75.89
N GLN A 690 17.18 21.84 -76.91
CA GLN A 690 17.68 21.78 -78.29
C GLN A 690 17.90 23.20 -78.83
N PRO A 691 19.14 23.59 -79.19
CA PRO A 691 19.41 24.93 -79.66
C PRO A 691 18.70 25.21 -80.99
N PRO A 692 18.23 26.44 -81.24
CA PRO A 692 17.65 26.82 -82.53
C PRO A 692 18.70 26.68 -83.63
N ASN A 693 18.28 26.16 -84.80
CA ASN A 693 19.14 26.08 -85.98
C ASN A 693 19.38 27.48 -86.56
N GLU A 694 20.53 28.09 -86.25
CA GLU A 694 20.93 29.42 -86.73
C GLU A 694 21.70 29.41 -88.06
N THR A 695 22.03 28.23 -88.59
CA THR A 695 22.77 28.09 -89.84
C THR A 695 21.88 28.31 -91.08
N PRO A 696 22.34 29.07 -92.09
CA PRO A 696 21.60 29.24 -93.34
C PRO A 696 21.38 27.90 -94.03
N VAL A 697 20.11 27.55 -94.21
CA VAL A 697 19.69 26.24 -94.72
C VAL A 697 20.04 26.09 -96.21
N ALA A 698 20.98 25.21 -96.53
CA ALA A 698 21.53 25.01 -97.87
C ALA A 698 20.86 23.86 -98.63
N THR A 699 20.32 22.87 -97.92
CA THR A 699 19.75 21.65 -98.55
C THR A 699 18.25 21.47 -98.27
N LEU A 700 17.56 20.73 -99.15
CA LEU A 700 16.15 20.35 -98.94
C LEU A 700 15.97 19.40 -97.74
N ALA A 701 16.99 18.60 -97.41
CA ALA A 701 16.97 17.72 -96.26
C ALA A 701 16.94 18.52 -94.95
N GLU A 702 17.81 19.52 -94.80
CA GLU A 702 17.82 20.42 -93.64
C GLU A 702 16.49 21.17 -93.47
N ARG A 703 15.86 21.61 -94.57
CA ARG A 703 14.53 22.26 -94.50
C ARG A 703 13.43 21.32 -94.00
N ARG A 704 13.48 20.03 -94.37
CA ARG A 704 12.54 19.03 -93.88
C ARG A 704 12.76 18.75 -92.40
N GLU A 705 14.02 18.71 -91.96
CA GLU A 705 14.37 18.50 -90.56
C GLU A 705 13.81 19.62 -89.67
N ILE A 706 13.97 20.89 -90.06
CA ILE A 706 13.42 22.04 -89.33
C ILE A 706 11.88 21.98 -89.25
N LEU A 707 11.19 21.55 -90.32
CA LEU A 707 9.74 21.39 -90.30
C LEU A 707 9.28 20.26 -89.37
N THR A 708 10.03 19.15 -89.33
CA THR A 708 9.79 18.05 -88.39
C THR A 708 10.02 18.51 -86.95
N GLN A 709 11.13 19.20 -86.68
CA GLN A 709 11.44 19.79 -85.38
C GLN A 709 10.32 20.74 -84.92
N SER A 710 9.88 21.66 -85.79
CA SER A 710 8.76 22.57 -85.51
C SER A 710 7.43 21.85 -85.23
N ARG A 711 7.17 20.71 -85.88
CA ARG A 711 5.98 19.90 -85.62
C ARG A 711 6.09 19.24 -84.25
N ASN A 712 7.24 18.64 -83.94
CA ASN A 712 7.48 17.97 -82.67
C ASN A 712 7.43 18.95 -81.49
N SER A 713 8.02 20.15 -81.61
CA SER A 713 7.93 21.20 -80.58
C SER A 713 6.50 21.69 -80.37
N ARG A 714 5.67 21.75 -81.43
CA ARG A 714 4.25 22.11 -81.29
C ARG A 714 3.46 21.01 -80.59
N GLN A 715 3.74 19.75 -80.91
CA GLN A 715 3.12 18.61 -80.25
C GLN A 715 3.50 18.58 -78.76
N SER A 716 4.77 18.77 -78.40
CA SER A 716 5.19 18.78 -76.99
C SER A 716 4.55 19.91 -76.18
N VAL A 717 4.35 21.09 -76.78
CA VAL A 717 3.60 22.20 -76.16
C VAL A 717 2.12 21.85 -76.01
N GLU A 718 1.51 21.21 -77.01
CA GLU A 718 0.10 20.79 -76.96
C GLU A 718 -0.13 19.74 -75.86
N ASP A 719 0.73 18.72 -75.78
CA ASP A 719 0.70 17.69 -74.75
C ASP A 719 0.86 18.29 -73.34
N LEU A 720 1.75 19.28 -73.19
CA LEU A 720 1.95 20.03 -71.95
C LEU A 720 0.70 20.84 -71.55
N LEU A 721 0.06 21.51 -72.52
CA LEU A 721 -1.16 22.30 -72.28
C LEU A 721 -2.34 21.40 -71.92
N GLN A 722 -2.45 20.21 -72.52
CA GLN A 722 -3.47 19.23 -72.13
C GLN A 722 -3.24 18.74 -70.70
N ARG A 723 -1.99 18.44 -70.34
CA ARG A 723 -1.61 17.98 -68.99
C ARG A 723 -1.95 18.99 -67.90
N PHE A 724 -1.67 20.27 -68.12
CA PHE A 724 -1.92 21.33 -67.14
C PHE A 724 -3.15 22.18 -67.48
N SER A 725 -4.11 21.61 -68.21
CA SER A 725 -5.31 22.32 -68.61
C SER A 725 -6.09 22.81 -67.38
N LEU A 726 -6.54 24.08 -67.43
CA LEU A 726 -7.31 24.72 -66.38
C LEU A 726 -8.81 24.38 -66.44
N GLU A 727 -9.21 23.34 -67.17
CA GLU A 727 -10.61 22.92 -67.19
C GLU A 727 -10.97 22.42 -65.79
N SER A 728 -11.70 23.25 -65.06
CA SER A 728 -12.40 22.83 -63.85
C SER A 728 -13.17 21.55 -64.16
N PRO A 729 -13.06 20.48 -63.36
CA PRO A 729 -14.03 19.41 -63.47
C PRO A 729 -15.40 20.04 -63.20
N GLU A 730 -16.27 20.06 -64.21
CA GLU A 730 -17.68 20.32 -63.97
C GLU A 730 -18.22 19.20 -63.05
N ASN A 731 -18.61 19.62 -61.84
CA ASN A 731 -19.26 18.90 -60.72
C ASN A 731 -18.35 18.32 -59.64
#